data_AF-A0A1G9FHY1-F1
#
_entry.id   AF-A0A1G9FHY1-F1
#
_cell.length_a   1.000
_cell.length_b   1.000
_cell.length_c   1.000
_cell.angle_alpha   90.00
_cell.angle_beta   90.00
_cell.angle_gamma   90.00
#
_symmetry.space_group_name_H-M   'P 1'
#
loop_
_entity.id
_entity.type
_entity.pdbx_description
1 polymer ?
#
loop_
_entity_poly.entity_id
_entity_poly.type
_entity_poly.pdbx_seq_one_letter_code
_entity_poly.pdbx_strand_id
1 'polypeptide(L)'
;MPEDHERPDRTEGGRDRRADEPTERIQFLTGDLSGSGAPSGGAAAEGTSESATGGRSDDDEAVDESRRSTKPGMTPPHVAGSPTGAAANTETGGTAPGSSTTGSSAGAASGTGDTGTAGAGTGNDAPAETATESTDFIPRVTEETTAVPFEGDTERTDTIPAVPESTRAVDSTAAATAYVPASPEHYNGNATAWFGHQQSQQAPYGQPQQAPYGQDQQFGTPPGYPQQPPFGTPGAEAGSPDDSVGSRFRRNLPNNRSLLRAGIAAGITIGVLALLYIGDLAFSSGQVPRGTTVAGVDVGGLDPSAAERKLRSRLDDSLSEPFRLKVGKATSSIEPQAAGLSMNWDATLDKAGSQPLNPITRLTSFFTTREVPPQSNVDREKLRAQLKQVRNDLHREPVEGTIRFEGAEPVPVFPVTGRNVDMKRAMDVVVRDWVGSQPVSLPYTKEDVRTDEAGVRRALEGVARPAVSGTVTVNGDGVQASLAPADVAAALRFEPNDSGGLDWHLDVPTARKVVKPQLKSTLKEGKSASFVFEDGKPTVEPSETGRGIDWKKTFEPLREKLTKSGSDSIDAVYKDIPAELTTEQAKKLGIKEKVSTFTTGGFSKDSGVNIKQVAQEVDGALVKPGETFSLNGHTGIRQKEQGYIASGIIKNGRPDEAVGGGISQFATTLYNASYLAGMKDVEHKAHSYYISRYPMGREATVFQRPDGTSVIDVKFKNVSDSGILIKTAWTPESVSVTFWGTKQYKVQSKTSDKTDVTEPEKVTVPADEECVATSGKKGFTVHNTRIRKDLESGEVTKDRQKTVYDPQPIVKCAKKKGEE
;
A
#
# COMPACT_ATOMS: atom_id res chain seq x y z
N MET A 1 -2.32 -73.01 34.92
CA MET A 1 -2.50 -74.12 33.96
C MET A 1 -3.99 -74.33 33.72
N PRO A 2 -4.43 -74.66 32.50
CA PRO A 2 -3.70 -74.73 31.23
C PRO A 2 -4.08 -73.56 30.30
N GLU A 3 -3.20 -72.99 29.47
CA GLU A 3 -2.57 -73.53 28.25
C GLU A 3 -3.58 -73.83 27.14
N ASP A 4 -3.45 -73.11 26.02
CA ASP A 4 -3.47 -73.75 24.70
C ASP A 4 -2.57 -72.97 23.73
N HIS A 5 -1.59 -73.70 23.23
CA HIS A 5 -0.63 -73.34 22.20
C HIS A 5 -1.26 -73.53 20.82
N GLU A 6 -0.94 -72.67 19.84
CA GLU A 6 -0.54 -73.14 18.50
C GLU A 6 0.08 -72.02 17.62
N ARG A 7 1.34 -72.26 17.25
CA ARG A 7 2.09 -71.84 16.06
C ARG A 7 2.76 -73.14 15.56
N PRO A 8 3.17 -73.34 14.29
CA PRO A 8 3.62 -72.33 13.32
C PRO A 8 3.21 -72.57 11.85
N ASP A 9 3.46 -71.62 10.95
CA ASP A 9 4.22 -71.96 9.74
C ASP A 9 4.96 -70.75 9.14
N ARG A 10 6.10 -71.03 8.54
CA ARG A 10 7.16 -70.10 8.14
C ARG A 10 7.48 -70.42 6.67
N THR A 11 7.40 -69.43 5.78
CA THR A 11 8.14 -69.47 4.51
C THR A 11 8.83 -68.12 4.27
N GLU A 12 10.09 -68.22 3.88
CA GLU A 12 11.09 -67.16 3.72
C GLU A 12 11.11 -66.56 2.30
N GLY A 13 11.68 -65.35 2.20
CA GLY A 13 12.31 -64.78 0.99
C GLY A 13 11.59 -63.52 0.48
N GLY A 14 12.19 -62.34 0.28
CA GLY A 14 13.55 -61.84 0.38
C GLY A 14 13.54 -60.32 0.04
N ARG A 15 14.65 -59.65 0.39
CA ARG A 15 15.09 -58.23 0.22
C ARG A 15 14.53 -57.50 -1.03
N ASP A 16 14.34 -56.17 -1.09
CA ASP A 16 15.33 -55.10 -0.84
C ASP A 16 14.68 -53.67 -0.95
N ARG A 17 15.23 -52.71 -0.17
CA ARG A 17 15.40 -51.24 -0.40
C ARG A 17 14.28 -50.17 -0.19
N ARG A 18 14.56 -49.40 0.88
CA ARG A 18 14.42 -47.94 1.13
C ARG A 18 14.05 -47.00 -0.04
N ALA A 19 13.19 -46.03 0.29
CA ALA A 19 13.42 -44.61 0.02
C ALA A 19 12.94 -43.79 1.22
N ASP A 20 13.90 -43.18 1.95
CA ASP A 20 13.67 -42.13 2.95
C ASP A 20 13.67 -40.77 2.22
N GLU A 21 12.70 -39.91 2.53
CA GLU A 21 12.66 -38.51 2.08
C GLU A 21 13.63 -37.64 2.91
N PRO A 22 14.37 -36.69 2.30
CA PRO A 22 15.33 -35.86 3.01
C PRO A 22 14.66 -34.61 3.62
N THR A 23 14.82 -34.44 4.94
CA THR A 23 14.71 -33.14 5.62
C THR A 23 15.78 -32.17 5.10
N GLU A 24 15.35 -31.03 4.58
CA GLU A 24 16.21 -29.96 4.06
C GLU A 24 17.21 -29.43 5.10
N ARG A 25 18.49 -29.47 4.71
CA ARG A 25 19.62 -28.82 5.40
C ARG A 25 19.78 -27.40 4.86
N ILE A 26 19.61 -26.38 5.69
CA ILE A 26 20.04 -25.03 5.34
C ILE A 26 21.52 -24.88 5.71
N GLN A 27 22.37 -24.81 4.68
CA GLN A 27 23.78 -24.40 4.79
C GLN A 27 23.87 -22.88 4.90
N PHE A 28 24.75 -22.39 5.79
CA PHE A 28 25.06 -20.97 5.93
C PHE A 28 25.87 -20.48 4.71
N LEU A 29 25.36 -19.46 4.02
CA LEU A 29 26.04 -18.76 2.92
C LEU A 29 27.22 -17.94 3.44
N THR A 30 28.42 -18.24 2.96
CA THR A 30 29.64 -17.43 3.08
C THR A 30 29.75 -16.50 1.87
N GLY A 31 29.68 -15.18 2.08
CA GLY A 31 30.01 -14.18 1.08
C GLY A 31 31.27 -13.44 1.50
N ASP A 32 32.38 -13.72 0.80
CA ASP A 32 33.66 -13.04 0.97
C ASP A 32 33.67 -11.74 0.13
N LEU A 33 34.04 -10.62 0.77
CA LEU A 33 34.26 -9.32 0.13
C LEU A 33 35.77 -9.05 0.09
N SER A 34 36.41 -9.26 -1.05
CA SER A 34 37.64 -8.56 -1.42
C SER A 34 37.87 -8.63 -2.93
N GLY A 35 38.35 -7.53 -3.52
CA GLY A 35 38.97 -7.59 -4.85
C GLY A 35 38.46 -6.58 -5.88
N SER A 36 38.94 -5.35 -5.77
CA SER A 36 39.04 -4.34 -6.82
C SER A 36 39.66 -4.86 -8.13
N GLY A 37 39.12 -4.46 -9.28
CA GLY A 37 39.81 -4.58 -10.58
C GLY A 37 38.93 -4.30 -11.80
N ALA A 38 38.86 -3.05 -12.24
CA ALA A 38 38.72 -2.70 -13.67
C ALA A 38 40.14 -2.70 -14.31
N PRO A 39 40.35 -2.72 -15.65
CA PRO A 39 39.43 -2.36 -16.74
C PRO A 39 39.52 -3.23 -18.03
N SER A 40 38.58 -3.04 -18.97
CA SER A 40 38.81 -2.84 -20.42
C SER A 40 37.53 -3.10 -21.23
N GLY A 41 37.32 -2.27 -22.25
CA GLY A 41 36.09 -2.23 -23.06
C GLY A 41 36.10 -3.16 -24.28
N GLY A 42 34.96 -3.22 -24.97
CA GLY A 42 34.83 -3.92 -26.24
C GLY A 42 33.38 -4.09 -26.71
N ALA A 43 33.00 -3.21 -27.64
CA ALA A 43 31.92 -3.23 -28.64
C ALA A 43 31.01 -4.46 -28.88
N ALA A 44 29.71 -4.13 -29.04
CA ALA A 44 28.82 -4.40 -30.20
C ALA A 44 28.21 -5.80 -30.51
N ALA A 45 26.91 -5.70 -30.89
CA ALA A 45 26.16 -6.39 -31.95
C ALA A 45 25.20 -7.55 -31.60
N GLU A 46 23.90 -7.23 -31.76
CA GLU A 46 22.83 -7.87 -32.57
C GLU A 46 22.55 -9.39 -32.54
N GLY A 47 21.23 -9.73 -32.52
CA GLY A 47 20.65 -11.00 -33.00
C GLY A 47 19.41 -11.47 -32.23
N THR A 48 18.18 -11.12 -32.65
CA THR A 48 17.16 -11.97 -33.33
C THR A 48 16.31 -12.87 -32.40
N SER A 49 15.01 -12.55 -32.17
CA SER A 49 13.79 -13.17 -32.78
C SER A 49 13.68 -14.69 -32.55
N GLU A 50 12.57 -15.35 -32.23
CA GLU A 50 11.13 -15.11 -32.14
C GLU A 50 10.58 -16.40 -31.47
N SER A 51 9.46 -16.35 -30.75
CA SER A 51 8.80 -17.57 -30.22
C SER A 51 7.42 -17.72 -30.83
N ALA A 52 7.16 -18.89 -31.40
CA ALA A 52 5.92 -19.27 -32.05
C ALA A 52 5.20 -20.37 -31.24
N THR A 53 4.01 -20.03 -30.77
CA THR A 53 2.72 -20.73 -30.89
C THR A 53 2.56 -22.24 -30.66
N GLY A 54 1.47 -22.55 -29.96
CA GLY A 54 0.57 -23.69 -30.20
C GLY A 54 0.43 -24.59 -28.96
N GLY A 55 -0.73 -24.89 -28.39
CA GLY A 55 -2.11 -24.78 -28.86
C GLY A 55 -2.80 -26.14 -28.69
N ARG A 56 -4.08 -26.11 -28.28
CA ARG A 56 -5.10 -27.20 -28.27
C ARG A 56 -4.96 -28.30 -27.21
N SER A 57 -6.04 -28.90 -26.69
CA SER A 57 -7.49 -28.64 -26.62
C SER A 57 -8.12 -29.81 -25.83
N ASP A 58 -9.45 -29.78 -25.67
CA ASP A 58 -10.36 -30.90 -25.36
C ASP A 58 -10.59 -31.15 -23.85
N ASP A 59 -11.78 -31.39 -23.30
CA ASP A 59 -13.18 -31.50 -23.75
C ASP A 59 -14.01 -31.66 -22.44
N ASP A 60 -15.07 -30.88 -22.19
CA ASP A 60 -16.51 -31.20 -22.32
C ASP A 60 -17.23 -31.81 -21.08
N GLU A 61 -18.48 -31.35 -20.91
CA GLU A 61 -19.64 -31.93 -20.18
C GLU A 61 -19.59 -32.07 -18.64
N ALA A 62 -20.68 -32.03 -17.85
CA ALA A 62 -22.09 -31.65 -17.95
C ALA A 62 -22.73 -31.78 -16.53
N VAL A 63 -23.68 -30.90 -16.21
CA VAL A 63 -24.99 -31.10 -15.50
C VAL A 63 -25.11 -32.08 -14.31
N ASP A 64 -25.61 -31.63 -13.14
CA ASP A 64 -26.98 -31.94 -12.62
C ASP A 64 -27.22 -31.45 -11.16
N GLU A 65 -28.46 -31.03 -10.90
CA GLU A 65 -29.04 -30.62 -9.63
C GLU A 65 -29.49 -31.82 -8.77
N SER A 66 -29.52 -31.69 -7.43
CA SER A 66 -30.73 -32.03 -6.64
C SER A 66 -30.65 -31.69 -5.14
N ARG A 67 -31.59 -30.83 -4.71
CA ARG A 67 -32.46 -30.83 -3.50
C ARG A 67 -31.93 -31.41 -2.16
N ARG A 68 -32.05 -30.62 -1.05
CA ARG A 68 -33.15 -30.73 -0.04
C ARG A 68 -33.03 -29.74 1.16
N SER A 69 -34.07 -28.89 1.29
CA SER A 69 -34.77 -28.35 2.48
C SER A 69 -34.19 -28.45 3.92
N THR A 70 -34.13 -27.33 4.65
CA THR A 70 -35.11 -26.93 5.71
C THR A 70 -34.75 -25.60 6.39
N LYS A 71 -35.77 -24.78 6.68
CA LYS A 71 -35.76 -23.52 7.45
C LYS A 71 -36.85 -23.63 8.53
N PRO A 72 -36.81 -22.86 9.62
CA PRO A 72 -37.85 -21.82 9.78
C PRO A 72 -37.37 -20.50 10.42
N GLY A 73 -38.11 -19.41 10.14
CA GLY A 73 -37.86 -18.04 10.61
C GLY A 73 -38.92 -17.52 11.61
N MET A 74 -38.75 -16.28 12.06
CA MET A 74 -39.67 -15.56 12.96
C MET A 74 -39.87 -14.10 12.51
N THR A 75 -41.11 -13.61 12.64
CA THR A 75 -41.70 -12.35 12.12
C THR A 75 -41.89 -11.30 13.23
N PRO A 76 -41.96 -9.97 12.96
CA PRO A 76 -42.18 -8.91 13.97
C PRO A 76 -43.63 -8.36 13.97
N PRO A 77 -44.04 -7.55 14.99
CA PRO A 77 -45.29 -6.78 14.88
C PRO A 77 -45.16 -5.25 15.16
N HIS A 78 -46.06 -4.49 14.51
CA HIS A 78 -46.53 -3.15 14.89
C HIS A 78 -48.07 -3.17 14.97
N VAL A 79 -48.67 -2.31 15.82
CA VAL A 79 -49.76 -1.32 15.54
C VAL A 79 -50.68 -1.03 16.75
N ALA A 80 -50.76 0.28 17.06
CA ALA A 80 -51.83 1.16 17.58
C ALA A 80 -52.65 0.95 18.88
N GLY A 81 -52.81 2.07 19.60
CA GLY A 81 -53.97 2.40 20.44
C GLY A 81 -53.72 3.56 21.44
N SER A 82 -54.20 4.78 21.13
CA SER A 82 -54.44 5.87 22.12
C SER A 82 -55.92 5.83 22.57
N PRO A 83 -56.33 6.50 23.68
CA PRO A 83 -56.68 7.94 23.59
C PRO A 83 -56.53 8.81 24.88
N THR A 84 -56.44 10.13 24.63
CA THR A 84 -57.04 11.29 25.35
C THR A 84 -56.64 11.73 26.77
N GLY A 85 -56.38 13.03 26.92
CA GLY A 85 -56.58 13.85 28.14
C GLY A 85 -55.46 14.86 28.43
N ALA A 86 -55.52 16.08 27.85
CA ALA A 86 -55.73 17.36 28.57
C ALA A 86 -54.72 17.66 29.71
N ALA A 87 -53.73 18.53 29.51
CA ALA A 87 -53.78 20.00 29.58
C ALA A 87 -53.42 20.58 30.96
N ALA A 88 -52.39 21.45 30.93
CA ALA A 88 -52.29 22.73 31.62
C ALA A 88 -51.96 22.79 33.13
N ASN A 89 -50.78 23.34 33.44
CA ASN A 89 -50.52 24.60 34.18
C ASN A 89 -49.20 24.51 34.95
N THR A 90 -48.18 25.34 34.64
CA THR A 90 -47.88 26.67 35.23
C THR A 90 -47.81 26.61 36.77
N GLU A 91 -46.85 27.20 37.48
CA GLU A 91 -45.88 28.25 37.18
C GLU A 91 -44.91 28.36 38.38
N THR A 92 -43.69 28.84 38.11
CA THR A 92 -42.86 29.73 38.93
C THR A 92 -42.61 29.47 40.43
N GLY A 93 -41.32 29.39 40.76
CA GLY A 93 -40.64 30.56 41.29
C GLY A 93 -40.30 30.59 42.79
N GLY A 94 -39.02 30.85 43.07
CA GLY A 94 -38.67 31.86 44.08
C GLY A 94 -38.08 31.39 45.41
N THR A 95 -36.75 31.31 45.44
CA THR A 95 -35.85 31.96 46.42
C THR A 95 -35.93 31.64 47.93
N ALA A 96 -34.73 31.36 48.48
CA ALA A 96 -34.29 31.15 49.88
C ALA A 96 -34.66 32.29 50.88
N PRO A 97 -34.16 32.36 52.14
CA PRO A 97 -33.24 31.49 52.91
C PRO A 97 -33.64 31.29 54.41
N GLY A 98 -32.84 30.58 55.23
CA GLY A 98 -32.99 30.66 56.70
C GLY A 98 -32.35 29.54 57.52
N SER A 99 -31.73 29.92 58.64
CA SER A 99 -30.80 29.18 59.50
C SER A 99 -31.43 28.31 60.60
N SER A 100 -30.69 27.25 60.95
CA SER A 100 -30.52 26.55 62.25
C SER A 100 -31.51 26.79 63.42
N THR A 101 -32.10 25.72 64.01
CA THR A 101 -31.74 25.11 65.33
C THR A 101 -32.78 24.09 65.88
N THR A 102 -32.27 22.98 66.43
CA THR A 102 -32.68 22.17 67.62
C THR A 102 -34.05 21.49 67.82
N GLY A 103 -33.97 20.22 68.26
CA GLY A 103 -34.82 19.56 69.28
C GLY A 103 -35.38 18.19 68.84
N SER A 104 -35.44 17.10 69.63
CA SER A 104 -35.04 16.79 71.02
C SER A 104 -35.35 15.30 71.31
N SER A 105 -34.98 14.86 72.53
CA SER A 105 -35.37 13.66 73.30
C SER A 105 -34.47 12.40 73.22
N ALA A 106 -34.33 11.57 74.25
CA ALA A 106 -34.05 11.68 75.69
C ALA A 106 -33.95 10.22 76.19
N GLY A 107 -33.03 9.90 77.10
CA GLY A 107 -32.95 8.57 77.72
C GLY A 107 -31.79 8.39 78.72
N ALA A 108 -32.14 8.48 80.00
CA ALA A 108 -31.42 8.20 81.26
C ALA A 108 -30.62 6.87 81.31
N ALA A 109 -29.68 6.56 82.23
CA ALA A 109 -29.04 7.21 83.39
C ALA A 109 -27.82 6.38 83.87
N SER A 110 -26.90 7.05 84.60
CA SER A 110 -26.02 6.59 85.71
C SER A 110 -25.08 5.37 85.52
N GLY A 111 -23.80 5.34 85.91
CA GLY A 111 -22.92 6.25 86.66
C GLY A 111 -21.73 5.46 87.25
N THR A 112 -20.55 6.11 87.36
CA THR A 112 -19.33 5.78 88.17
C THR A 112 -18.64 4.42 87.94
N GLY A 113 -17.32 4.27 87.78
CA GLY A 113 -16.17 5.07 88.18
C GLY A 113 -15.29 4.26 89.14
N ASP A 114 -14.10 3.87 88.67
CA ASP A 114 -12.82 3.80 89.43
C ASP A 114 -12.05 2.45 89.60
N THR A 115 -10.73 2.61 89.38
CA THR A 115 -9.48 1.92 89.79
C THR A 115 -9.36 0.42 90.13
N GLY A 116 -8.25 -0.19 89.65
CA GLY A 116 -7.24 -0.72 90.56
C GLY A 116 -6.80 -2.20 90.47
N THR A 117 -5.56 -2.38 89.98
CA THR A 117 -4.48 -3.23 90.56
C THR A 117 -4.31 -4.73 90.23
N ALA A 118 -3.07 -5.00 89.81
CA ALA A 118 -2.19 -6.18 89.78
C ALA A 118 -2.44 -7.40 90.70
N GLY A 119 -1.95 -8.57 90.24
CA GLY A 119 -1.59 -9.70 91.09
C GLY A 119 -1.11 -10.94 90.31
N ALA A 120 0.13 -11.35 90.53
CA ALA A 120 0.85 -12.45 89.91
C ALA A 120 0.69 -13.80 90.66
N GLY A 121 1.19 -14.90 90.05
CA GLY A 121 1.57 -16.14 90.76
C GLY A 121 1.08 -17.44 90.09
N THR A 122 1.90 -18.14 89.30
CA THR A 122 2.77 -19.30 89.66
C THR A 122 2.08 -20.66 89.73
N GLY A 123 2.69 -21.68 89.10
CA GLY A 123 2.55 -23.08 89.54
C GLY A 123 2.61 -24.14 88.44
N ASN A 124 3.75 -24.84 88.36
CA ASN A 124 3.99 -26.05 87.57
C ASN A 124 3.09 -27.23 87.99
N ASP A 125 2.83 -28.18 87.07
CA ASP A 125 3.36 -29.55 87.11
C ASP A 125 2.57 -30.49 86.16
N ALA A 126 3.32 -31.25 85.35
CA ALA A 126 2.86 -32.40 84.55
C ALA A 126 2.67 -33.65 85.47
N PRO A 127 2.15 -34.83 85.04
CA PRO A 127 2.80 -35.65 83.98
C PRO A 127 1.94 -36.67 83.17
N ALA A 128 2.61 -37.22 82.14
CA ALA A 128 2.67 -38.62 81.63
C ALA A 128 1.42 -39.31 81.01
N GLU A 129 1.41 -39.64 79.70
CA GLU A 129 1.91 -40.88 79.00
C GLU A 129 0.71 -41.79 78.61
N THR A 130 0.60 -42.53 77.50
CA THR A 130 1.57 -43.18 76.59
C THR A 130 0.91 -43.61 75.25
N ALA A 131 1.72 -43.65 74.16
CA ALA A 131 1.82 -44.63 73.05
C ALA A 131 0.60 -44.90 72.10
N THR A 132 0.68 -45.13 70.78
CA THR A 132 1.70 -45.42 69.72
C THR A 132 0.92 -45.36 68.37
N GLU A 133 1.39 -44.93 67.18
CA GLU A 133 2.34 -45.54 66.20
C GLU A 133 2.37 -44.58 64.96
N SER A 134 3.48 -43.93 64.55
CA SER A 134 4.53 -44.32 63.56
C SER A 134 4.02 -44.65 62.14
N THR A 135 4.54 -44.19 60.98
CA THR A 135 5.81 -43.58 60.47
C THR A 135 5.50 -42.83 59.13
N ASP A 136 6.29 -41.97 58.46
CA ASP A 136 7.72 -41.60 58.51
C ASP A 136 7.96 -40.20 57.88
N PHE A 137 8.94 -39.45 58.40
CA PHE A 137 9.40 -38.12 57.96
C PHE A 137 10.93 -38.17 57.78
N ILE A 138 11.46 -37.46 56.77
CA ILE A 138 12.90 -37.36 56.44
C ILE A 138 13.60 -36.27 57.28
N PRO A 139 14.81 -36.48 57.85
CA PRO A 139 15.44 -35.56 58.80
C PRO A 139 16.40 -34.53 58.17
N ARG A 140 16.69 -33.51 58.99
CA ARG A 140 17.69 -32.43 58.82
C ARG A 140 19.02 -32.88 59.47
N VAL A 141 20.17 -32.57 58.88
CA VAL A 141 21.51 -32.86 59.47
C VAL A 141 22.40 -31.62 59.40
N THR A 142 23.10 -31.35 60.51
CA THR A 142 24.14 -30.34 60.74
C THR A 142 25.55 -30.86 60.38
N GLU A 143 26.45 -29.93 60.08
CA GLU A 143 27.84 -30.09 59.64
C GLU A 143 28.75 -30.87 60.60
N GLU A 144 29.60 -31.74 60.05
CA GLU A 144 31.05 -31.71 60.31
C GLU A 144 31.81 -32.42 59.18
N THR A 145 33.00 -31.89 58.91
CA THR A 145 33.75 -31.95 57.66
C THR A 145 34.78 -33.06 57.67
N THR A 146 34.80 -33.93 56.66
CA THR A 146 36.01 -34.69 56.27
C THR A 146 35.97 -34.94 54.77
N ALA A 147 36.99 -34.43 54.08
CA ALA A 147 37.09 -34.30 52.64
C ALA A 147 38.01 -35.35 52.02
N VAL A 148 37.65 -35.90 50.84
CA VAL A 148 38.52 -36.23 49.67
C VAL A 148 37.65 -36.75 48.49
N PRO A 149 38.05 -36.61 47.22
CA PRO A 149 38.47 -35.41 46.49
C PRO A 149 37.53 -35.09 45.30
N PHE A 150 37.52 -33.81 44.92
CA PHE A 150 36.94 -33.29 43.70
C PHE A 150 38.08 -33.16 42.67
N GLU A 151 37.99 -33.83 41.52
CA GLU A 151 38.86 -33.53 40.38
C GLU A 151 38.39 -32.20 39.78
N GLY A 152 39.10 -31.12 40.12
CA GLY A 152 38.98 -29.83 39.48
C GLY A 152 40.03 -29.68 38.40
N ASP A 153 39.62 -29.39 37.18
CA ASP A 153 40.49 -28.78 36.17
C ASP A 153 40.37 -27.26 36.30
N THR A 154 41.31 -26.69 37.04
CA THR A 154 41.66 -25.26 36.98
C THR A 154 42.78 -25.08 35.96
N GLU A 155 42.53 -24.35 34.87
CA GLU A 155 43.60 -23.68 34.12
C GLU A 155 43.25 -22.21 33.87
N ARG A 156 43.77 -21.37 34.78
CA ARG A 156 44.70 -20.28 34.50
C ARG A 156 44.29 -19.21 33.47
N THR A 157 43.63 -18.16 33.96
CA THR A 157 43.75 -16.80 33.42
C THR A 157 45.14 -16.23 33.73
N ASP A 158 45.97 -16.07 32.70
CA ASP A 158 47.13 -15.17 32.73
C ASP A 158 46.83 -13.92 31.87
N THR A 159 46.93 -12.75 32.52
CA THR A 159 46.93 -11.39 31.97
C THR A 159 48.11 -11.13 31.03
N ILE A 160 47.89 -10.47 29.89
CA ILE A 160 48.92 -9.81 29.05
C ILE A 160 48.35 -8.48 28.48
N PRO A 161 49.17 -7.43 28.26
CA PRO A 161 48.86 -6.04 28.60
C PRO A 161 48.46 -5.16 27.41
N ALA A 162 47.99 -3.95 27.74
CA ALA A 162 47.80 -2.84 26.81
C ALA A 162 49.13 -2.37 26.21
N VAL A 163 49.13 -2.14 24.90
CA VAL A 163 50.14 -1.34 24.19
C VAL A 163 49.40 -0.18 23.50
N PRO A 164 49.89 1.07 23.63
CA PRO A 164 49.23 2.26 23.11
C PRO A 164 49.63 2.52 21.67
N GLU A 165 48.75 3.17 20.91
CA GLU A 165 49.19 3.88 19.71
C GLU A 165 48.59 5.27 19.62
N SER A 166 49.50 6.20 19.33
CA SER A 166 49.37 7.63 19.28
C SER A 166 49.46 8.08 17.83
N THR A 167 48.93 9.27 17.56
CA THR A 167 48.97 10.08 16.33
C THR A 167 47.87 9.72 15.31
N ARG A 168 47.19 10.67 14.66
CA ARG A 168 47.57 12.04 14.31
C ARG A 168 46.29 12.84 13.98
N ALA A 169 46.19 14.05 14.51
CA ALA A 169 45.25 15.05 14.03
C ALA A 169 45.70 15.56 12.66
N VAL A 170 44.75 15.73 11.73
CA VAL A 170 44.91 16.63 10.58
C VAL A 170 43.59 17.39 10.42
N ASP A 171 43.72 18.71 10.57
CA ASP A 171 42.73 19.73 10.33
C ASP A 171 42.62 19.96 8.81
N SER A 172 41.41 20.11 8.28
CA SER A 172 41.18 20.66 6.93
C SER A 172 39.76 21.18 6.81
N THR A 173 39.69 22.50 6.90
CA THR A 173 38.58 23.37 6.56
C THR A 173 38.37 23.42 5.04
N ALA A 174 37.13 23.22 4.56
CA ALA A 174 36.67 23.76 3.27
C ALA A 174 35.14 23.77 3.16
N ALA A 175 34.61 24.99 3.23
CA ALA A 175 33.44 25.60 2.59
C ALA A 175 32.24 24.76 2.08
N ALA A 176 31.08 25.31 2.46
CA ALA A 176 29.71 24.97 2.06
C ALA A 176 29.44 25.03 0.55
N THR A 177 28.62 24.09 0.08
CA THR A 177 27.77 24.29 -1.10
C THR A 177 26.35 23.86 -0.73
N ALA A 178 25.40 24.78 -0.84
CA ALA A 178 24.00 24.56 -0.52
C ALA A 178 23.36 23.59 -1.53
N TYR A 179 22.84 22.47 -1.04
CA TYR A 179 21.96 21.58 -1.78
C TYR A 179 20.58 21.60 -1.13
N VAL A 180 19.55 21.88 -1.92
CA VAL A 180 18.13 21.92 -1.55
C VAL A 180 17.63 20.47 -1.45
N PRO A 181 17.19 19.97 -0.29
CA PRO A 181 16.56 18.66 -0.22
C PRO A 181 15.10 18.73 -0.66
N ALA A 182 14.79 17.97 -1.72
CA ALA A 182 13.44 17.52 -2.02
C ALA A 182 12.94 16.63 -0.85
N SER A 183 11.65 16.77 -0.52
CA SER A 183 10.96 16.11 0.59
C SER A 183 11.09 14.58 0.54
N PRO A 184 11.37 13.90 1.67
CA PRO A 184 11.28 12.45 1.75
C PRO A 184 9.82 12.03 2.01
N GLU A 185 9.27 11.22 1.10
CA GLU A 185 8.06 10.43 1.36
C GLU A 185 8.38 9.38 2.45
N HIS A 186 7.71 9.51 3.59
CA HIS A 186 7.80 8.55 4.67
C HIS A 186 7.04 7.27 4.33
N TYR A 187 7.80 6.18 4.21
CA TYR A 187 7.34 4.80 4.30
C TYR A 187 6.78 4.54 5.71
N ASN A 188 5.46 4.31 5.81
CA ASN A 188 4.83 3.70 6.98
C ASN A 188 4.30 2.33 6.57
N GLY A 189 5.05 1.28 6.90
CA GLY A 189 4.63 -0.11 6.71
C GLY A 189 3.68 -0.55 7.84
N ASN A 190 2.37 -0.47 7.59
CA ASN A 190 1.36 -1.21 8.35
C ASN A 190 0.81 -2.32 7.44
N ALA A 191 1.39 -3.51 7.53
CA ALA A 191 0.92 -4.69 6.80
C ALA A 191 -0.21 -5.37 7.58
N THR A 192 -1.46 -5.07 7.22
CA THR A 192 -2.60 -5.94 7.50
C THR A 192 -3.03 -6.56 6.17
N ALA A 193 -2.77 -7.85 6.00
CA ALA A 193 -3.11 -8.60 4.81
C ALA A 193 -4.63 -8.89 4.77
N TRP A 194 -5.28 -8.49 3.69
CA TRP A 194 -6.56 -9.06 3.24
C TRP A 194 -6.52 -9.23 1.72
N PHE A 195 -6.66 -10.48 1.28
CA PHE A 195 -6.75 -10.89 -0.11
C PHE A 195 -8.15 -10.58 -0.64
N GLY A 196 -8.23 -9.88 -1.77
CA GLY A 196 -9.47 -9.64 -2.50
C GLY A 196 -9.18 -9.49 -4.00
N HIS A 197 -9.61 -10.47 -4.78
CA HIS A 197 -9.51 -10.51 -6.24
C HIS A 197 -10.19 -9.30 -6.88
N GLN A 198 -9.50 -8.59 -7.78
CA GLN A 198 -10.12 -7.63 -8.69
C GLN A 198 -9.91 -8.11 -10.13
N GLN A 199 -10.96 -8.75 -10.64
CA GLN A 199 -11.12 -9.20 -12.01
C GLN A 199 -11.58 -7.99 -12.84
N SER A 200 -10.84 -7.69 -13.91
CA SER A 200 -11.17 -6.67 -14.89
C SER A 200 -12.38 -7.11 -15.73
N GLN A 201 -13.51 -6.42 -15.61
CA GLN A 201 -14.64 -6.60 -16.52
C GLN A 201 -14.52 -5.63 -17.70
N GLN A 202 -14.29 -6.20 -18.88
CA GLN A 202 -14.45 -5.58 -20.18
C GLN A 202 -15.95 -5.51 -20.53
N ALA A 203 -16.43 -4.35 -20.96
CA ALA A 203 -17.77 -4.17 -21.50
C ALA A 203 -17.83 -4.52 -23.00
N PRO A 204 -18.80 -5.32 -23.48
CA PRO A 204 -18.96 -5.62 -24.89
C PRO A 204 -19.85 -4.60 -25.63
N TYR A 205 -19.50 -4.39 -26.91
CA TYR A 205 -20.25 -3.63 -27.90
C TYR A 205 -21.63 -4.24 -28.19
N GLY A 206 -22.68 -3.41 -28.18
CA GLY A 206 -24.03 -3.76 -28.66
C GLY A 206 -24.49 -2.80 -29.76
N GLN A 207 -24.93 -3.36 -30.89
CA GLN A 207 -25.55 -2.65 -32.01
C GLN A 207 -26.94 -2.08 -31.65
N PRO A 208 -27.41 -1.02 -32.35
CA PRO A 208 -28.63 -0.30 -31.97
C PRO A 208 -29.91 -0.99 -32.46
N GLN A 209 -30.84 -1.24 -31.54
CA GLN A 209 -32.24 -1.58 -31.83
C GLN A 209 -33.08 -0.31 -32.02
N GLN A 210 -33.88 -0.33 -33.08
CA GLN A 210 -34.91 0.64 -33.41
C GLN A 210 -36.04 0.61 -32.37
N ALA A 211 -36.57 1.79 -32.01
CA ALA A 211 -37.82 1.94 -31.27
C ALA A 211 -38.70 3.04 -31.90
N PRO A 212 -40.03 2.98 -31.72
CA PRO A 212 -41.01 3.50 -32.68
C PRO A 212 -41.57 4.89 -32.33
N TYR A 213 -42.22 5.47 -33.35
CA TYR A 213 -42.97 6.72 -33.32
C TYR A 213 -44.01 6.81 -32.19
N GLY A 214 -44.11 7.99 -31.58
CA GLY A 214 -45.22 8.44 -30.73
C GLY A 214 -45.32 9.98 -30.75
N GLN A 215 -46.53 10.48 -30.92
CA GLN A 215 -46.93 11.84 -31.32
C GLN A 215 -46.96 12.90 -30.21
N ASP A 216 -46.96 14.16 -30.68
CA ASP A 216 -47.49 15.42 -30.11
C ASP A 216 -46.72 16.16 -28.99
N GLN A 217 -46.10 17.30 -29.35
CA GLN A 217 -46.67 18.64 -29.12
C GLN A 217 -45.78 19.77 -29.69
N GLN A 218 -46.47 20.81 -30.17
CA GLN A 218 -46.01 21.97 -30.95
C GLN A 218 -45.16 22.98 -30.14
N PHE A 219 -44.25 23.71 -30.80
CA PHE A 219 -44.25 25.19 -30.94
C PHE A 219 -42.94 25.70 -31.60
N GLY A 220 -43.07 26.59 -32.61
CA GLY A 220 -42.10 27.65 -32.91
C GLY A 220 -41.15 27.46 -34.11
N THR A 221 -41.54 27.92 -35.31
CA THR A 221 -40.65 28.16 -36.46
C THR A 221 -40.09 29.59 -36.46
N PRO A 222 -38.79 29.79 -36.77
CA PRO A 222 -38.25 31.06 -37.26
C PRO A 222 -38.00 31.07 -38.78
N PRO A 223 -37.90 32.26 -39.41
CA PRO A 223 -38.06 32.46 -40.85
C PRO A 223 -36.79 32.22 -41.68
N GLY A 224 -37.00 31.70 -42.90
CA GLY A 224 -35.97 31.51 -43.94
C GLY A 224 -35.86 32.70 -44.89
N TYR A 225 -34.62 32.98 -45.31
CA TYR A 225 -34.25 33.95 -46.35
C TYR A 225 -34.55 33.45 -47.78
N PRO A 226 -34.70 34.36 -48.76
CA PRO A 226 -35.45 34.12 -49.99
C PRO A 226 -34.64 33.50 -51.15
N GLN A 227 -35.35 32.66 -51.92
CA GLN A 227 -34.97 32.10 -53.22
C GLN A 227 -35.38 33.04 -54.37
N GLN A 228 -34.62 32.96 -55.46
CA GLN A 228 -34.73 33.75 -56.70
C GLN A 228 -36.08 33.58 -57.43
N PRO A 229 -36.53 34.60 -58.21
CA PRO A 229 -37.81 34.55 -58.92
C PRO A 229 -37.72 33.83 -60.28
N PRO A 230 -38.81 33.18 -60.74
CA PRO A 230 -38.91 32.62 -62.07
C PRO A 230 -39.37 33.67 -63.11
N PHE A 231 -38.91 33.45 -64.35
CA PHE A 231 -39.20 34.23 -65.54
C PHE A 231 -40.70 34.35 -65.83
N GLY A 232 -41.20 35.60 -65.89
CA GLY A 232 -42.52 35.96 -66.36
C GLY A 232 -42.46 36.63 -67.73
N THR A 233 -43.27 36.14 -68.66
CA THR A 233 -43.66 36.78 -69.92
C THR A 233 -44.54 38.01 -69.66
N PRO A 234 -44.38 39.10 -70.43
CA PRO A 234 -45.44 40.11 -70.56
C PRO A 234 -45.99 40.19 -71.99
N GLY A 235 -47.32 40.15 -72.10
CA GLY A 235 -48.07 40.68 -73.24
C GLY A 235 -48.47 42.15 -73.01
N ALA A 236 -48.60 42.87 -74.13
CA ALA A 236 -49.44 44.05 -74.46
C ALA A 236 -49.84 45.03 -73.33
N GLU A 237 -49.82 46.37 -73.46
CA GLU A 237 -49.93 47.25 -74.63
C GLU A 237 -49.68 48.72 -74.19
N ALA A 238 -49.47 49.60 -75.18
CA ALA A 238 -49.66 51.06 -75.18
C ALA A 238 -48.62 51.97 -74.50
N GLY A 239 -47.81 52.62 -75.35
CA GLY A 239 -47.05 53.84 -75.05
C GLY A 239 -46.12 54.21 -76.21
N SER A 240 -46.50 55.24 -76.97
CA SER A 240 -45.91 55.74 -78.23
C SER A 240 -44.38 55.89 -78.26
N PRO A 241 -43.79 55.86 -79.46
CA PRO A 241 -42.75 56.84 -79.77
C PRO A 241 -42.89 57.48 -81.16
N ASP A 242 -42.51 58.75 -81.20
CA ASP A 242 -42.38 59.60 -82.38
C ASP A 242 -40.99 59.42 -83.01
N ASP A 243 -40.95 59.49 -84.35
CA ASP A 243 -39.86 59.84 -85.29
C ASP A 243 -38.42 59.28 -85.10
N SER A 244 -37.65 58.86 -86.12
CA SER A 244 -37.75 58.88 -87.59
C SER A 244 -36.52 58.16 -88.20
N VAL A 245 -36.60 57.84 -89.52
CA VAL A 245 -35.53 57.47 -90.48
C VAL A 245 -34.92 56.06 -90.33
N GLY A 246 -34.89 55.12 -91.28
CA GLY A 246 -35.18 55.10 -92.71
C GLY A 246 -34.11 54.24 -93.43
N SER A 247 -34.45 53.10 -94.02
CA SER A 247 -33.96 52.67 -95.36
C SER A 247 -34.62 51.37 -95.82
N ARG A 248 -34.90 51.31 -97.12
CA ARG A 248 -35.55 50.22 -97.87
C ARG A 248 -34.51 49.16 -98.22
N PHE A 249 -34.90 47.90 -98.43
CA PHE A 249 -34.67 47.17 -99.69
C PHE A 249 -35.32 45.76 -99.68
N ARG A 250 -35.88 45.40 -100.84
CA ARG A 250 -36.71 44.22 -101.14
C ARG A 250 -35.89 42.93 -101.31
N ARG A 251 -36.56 41.80 -101.03
CA ARG A 251 -36.19 40.41 -101.38
C ARG A 251 -35.98 40.22 -102.88
N ASN A 252 -35.05 39.32 -103.21
CA ASN A 252 -35.13 38.36 -104.32
C ASN A 252 -34.35 37.08 -103.93
N LEU A 253 -34.94 35.90 -104.15
CA LEU A 253 -34.28 34.59 -104.05
C LEU A 253 -33.59 34.22 -105.37
N PRO A 254 -32.47 33.46 -105.34
CA PRO A 254 -32.24 32.51 -106.44
C PRO A 254 -31.60 31.13 -106.08
N ASN A 255 -32.18 30.10 -106.69
CA ASN A 255 -31.67 28.85 -107.31
C ASN A 255 -30.30 28.18 -106.98
N ASN A 256 -30.40 27.09 -106.21
CA ASN A 256 -29.89 25.71 -106.34
C ASN A 256 -28.72 25.26 -107.27
N ARG A 257 -27.59 25.97 -107.33
CA ARG A 257 -26.29 25.40 -107.79
C ARG A 257 -25.09 25.70 -106.86
N SER A 258 -25.31 26.46 -105.80
CA SER A 258 -24.31 26.83 -104.78
C SER A 258 -24.12 25.75 -103.69
N LEU A 259 -25.08 24.84 -103.51
CA LEU A 259 -24.99 23.76 -102.51
C LEU A 259 -23.86 22.78 -102.81
N LEU A 260 -23.52 22.54 -104.09
CA LEU A 260 -22.39 21.66 -104.45
C LEU A 260 -21.03 22.30 -104.11
N ARG A 261 -20.89 23.62 -104.31
CA ARG A 261 -19.68 24.38 -103.94
C ARG A 261 -19.58 24.59 -102.44
N ALA A 262 -20.72 24.78 -101.75
CA ALA A 262 -20.80 24.78 -100.30
C ALA A 262 -20.45 23.41 -99.70
N GLY A 263 -20.83 22.31 -100.36
CA GLY A 263 -20.46 20.95 -99.98
C GLY A 263 -18.97 20.65 -100.14
N ILE A 264 -18.33 21.14 -101.20
CA ILE A 264 -16.87 21.02 -101.39
C ILE A 264 -16.13 21.90 -100.39
N ALA A 265 -16.57 23.14 -100.15
CA ALA A 265 -15.99 24.02 -99.13
C ALA A 265 -16.14 23.43 -97.73
N ALA A 266 -17.31 22.90 -97.38
CA ALA A 266 -17.55 22.21 -96.11
C ALA A 266 -16.70 20.93 -95.99
N GLY A 267 -16.53 20.17 -97.07
CA GLY A 267 -15.65 19.00 -97.12
C GLY A 267 -14.17 19.36 -96.92
N ILE A 268 -13.69 20.44 -97.53
CA ILE A 268 -12.34 20.97 -97.31
C ILE A 268 -12.17 21.48 -95.89
N THR A 269 -13.14 22.22 -95.35
CA THR A 269 -13.09 22.72 -93.95
C THR A 269 -13.10 21.57 -92.95
N ILE A 270 -13.95 20.56 -93.14
CA ILE A 270 -13.97 19.35 -92.30
C ILE A 270 -12.66 18.58 -92.45
N GLY A 271 -12.11 18.47 -93.66
CA GLY A 271 -10.81 17.85 -93.91
C GLY A 271 -9.66 18.58 -93.20
N VAL A 272 -9.63 19.91 -93.25
CA VAL A 272 -8.64 20.74 -92.55
C VAL A 272 -8.81 20.64 -91.03
N LEU A 273 -10.05 20.69 -90.51
CA LEU A 273 -10.31 20.52 -89.08
C LEU A 273 -9.97 19.12 -88.58
N ALA A 274 -10.20 18.09 -89.39
CA ALA A 274 -9.78 16.72 -89.08
C ALA A 274 -8.25 16.59 -89.08
N LEU A 275 -7.55 17.21 -90.04
CA LEU A 275 -6.08 17.25 -90.05
C LEU A 275 -5.52 18.03 -88.86
N LEU A 276 -6.13 19.15 -88.48
CA LEU A 276 -5.75 19.93 -87.29
C LEU A 276 -6.03 19.15 -86.00
N TYR A 277 -7.15 18.44 -85.91
CA TYR A 277 -7.48 17.59 -84.77
C TYR A 277 -6.53 16.38 -84.65
N ILE A 278 -6.21 15.71 -85.76
CA ILE A 278 -5.22 14.62 -85.79
C ILE A 278 -3.83 15.15 -85.44
N GLY A 279 -3.45 16.31 -85.97
CA GLY A 279 -2.21 16.99 -85.60
C GLY A 279 -2.17 17.32 -84.11
N ASP A 280 -3.20 17.96 -83.58
CA ASP A 280 -3.32 18.28 -82.15
C ASP A 280 -3.28 17.02 -81.27
N LEU A 281 -3.97 15.94 -81.68
CA LEU A 281 -3.95 14.66 -81.00
C LEU A 281 -2.53 14.05 -80.97
N ALA A 282 -1.81 14.10 -82.08
CA ALA A 282 -0.44 13.60 -82.17
C ALA A 282 0.55 14.44 -81.35
N PHE A 283 0.41 15.77 -81.35
CA PHE A 283 1.35 16.68 -80.68
C PHE A 283 1.12 16.83 -79.17
N SER A 284 -0.07 16.51 -78.68
CA SER A 284 -0.42 16.66 -77.26
C SER A 284 -0.74 15.35 -76.55
N SER A 285 -0.63 14.23 -77.27
CA SER A 285 -0.68 12.90 -76.67
C SER A 285 0.40 12.80 -75.58
N GLY A 286 0.00 12.38 -74.37
CA GLY A 286 0.91 12.27 -73.22
C GLY A 286 1.14 13.56 -72.43
N GLN A 287 0.61 14.71 -72.86
CA GLN A 287 0.71 15.97 -72.10
C GLN A 287 -0.41 16.10 -71.06
N VAL A 288 -0.14 16.90 -70.03
CA VAL A 288 -1.15 17.32 -69.04
C VAL A 288 -2.26 18.13 -69.74
N PRO A 289 -3.55 17.93 -69.41
CA PRO A 289 -4.67 18.67 -69.99
C PRO A 289 -4.46 20.18 -69.95
N ARG A 290 -4.75 20.87 -71.05
CA ARG A 290 -4.63 22.33 -71.14
C ARG A 290 -5.59 22.99 -70.15
N GLY A 291 -5.17 24.14 -69.61
CA GLY A 291 -5.91 24.85 -68.56
C GLY A 291 -5.80 24.21 -67.17
N THR A 292 -4.99 23.17 -66.98
CA THR A 292 -4.79 22.57 -65.65
C THR A 292 -3.88 23.42 -64.78
N THR A 293 -4.36 23.79 -63.59
CA THR A 293 -3.57 24.46 -62.57
C THR A 293 -3.49 23.61 -61.30
N VAL A 294 -2.32 23.57 -60.65
CA VAL A 294 -2.13 22.90 -59.35
C VAL A 294 -1.65 23.95 -58.36
N ALA A 295 -2.41 24.16 -57.28
CA ALA A 295 -2.10 25.17 -56.25
C ALA A 295 -1.74 26.56 -56.85
N GLY A 296 -2.47 27.00 -57.87
CA GLY A 296 -2.24 28.27 -58.57
C GLY A 296 -1.13 28.26 -59.65
N VAL A 297 -0.40 27.16 -59.85
CA VAL A 297 0.62 27.04 -60.91
C VAL A 297 0.04 26.37 -62.15
N ASP A 298 0.10 27.05 -63.30
CA ASP A 298 -0.33 26.51 -64.59
C ASP A 298 0.65 25.45 -65.13
N VAL A 299 0.16 24.23 -65.30
CA VAL A 299 0.91 23.08 -65.81
C VAL A 299 0.30 22.50 -67.08
N GLY A 300 -0.77 23.10 -67.60
CA GLY A 300 -1.49 22.59 -68.76
C GLY A 300 -0.66 22.64 -70.04
N GLY A 301 -0.73 21.57 -70.85
CA GLY A 301 0.01 21.46 -72.11
C GLY A 301 1.50 21.14 -71.97
N LEU A 302 1.99 20.93 -70.74
CA LEU A 302 3.35 20.45 -70.51
C LEU A 302 3.40 18.92 -70.51
N ASP A 303 4.56 18.38 -70.86
CA ASP A 303 4.90 16.98 -70.57
C ASP A 303 4.92 16.78 -69.04
N PRO A 304 4.48 15.62 -68.50
CA PRO A 304 4.44 15.37 -67.06
C PRO A 304 5.75 15.68 -66.33
N SER A 305 6.90 15.34 -66.93
CA SER A 305 8.21 15.63 -66.34
C SER A 305 8.53 17.14 -66.30
N ALA A 306 8.07 17.89 -67.31
CA ALA A 306 8.25 19.33 -67.39
C ALA A 306 7.27 20.07 -66.46
N ALA A 307 6.04 19.56 -66.33
CA ALA A 307 5.05 20.02 -65.37
C ALA A 307 5.56 19.86 -63.94
N GLU A 308 6.13 18.69 -63.60
CA GLU A 308 6.72 18.44 -62.30
C GLU A 308 7.88 19.41 -61.99
N ARG A 309 8.84 19.59 -62.91
CA ARG A 309 9.94 20.55 -62.70
C ARG A 309 9.43 21.98 -62.48
N LYS A 310 8.37 22.37 -63.19
CA LYS A 310 7.73 23.67 -63.03
C LYS A 310 7.05 23.79 -61.67
N LEU A 311 6.39 22.74 -61.17
CA LEU A 311 5.76 22.72 -59.85
C LEU A 311 6.81 22.81 -58.74
N ARG A 312 7.85 21.97 -58.81
CA ARG A 312 8.97 21.98 -57.86
C ARG A 312 9.63 23.34 -57.76
N SER A 313 10.00 23.94 -58.90
CA SER A 313 10.67 25.27 -58.91
C SER A 313 9.82 26.42 -58.37
N ARG A 314 8.48 26.29 -58.34
CA ARG A 314 7.58 27.34 -57.90
C ARG A 314 7.01 27.13 -56.50
N LEU A 315 6.94 25.89 -56.03
CA LEU A 315 6.23 25.53 -54.81
C LEU A 315 7.14 24.88 -53.75
N ASP A 316 8.26 24.26 -54.09
CA ASP A 316 9.09 23.54 -53.10
C ASP A 316 9.60 24.45 -51.98
N ASP A 317 9.98 25.70 -52.28
CA ASP A 317 10.42 26.67 -51.27
C ASP A 317 9.29 27.00 -50.28
N SER A 318 8.09 27.33 -50.79
CA SER A 318 6.93 27.65 -49.95
C SER A 318 6.38 26.43 -49.20
N LEU A 319 6.52 25.23 -49.76
CA LEU A 319 6.14 23.96 -49.12
C LEU A 319 7.17 23.48 -48.08
N SER A 320 8.31 24.16 -47.97
CA SER A 320 9.33 23.90 -46.95
C SER A 320 9.25 24.82 -45.74
N GLU A 321 8.41 25.86 -45.80
CA GLU A 321 8.22 26.75 -44.67
C GLU A 321 7.38 26.09 -43.56
N PRO A 322 7.70 26.34 -42.28
CA PRO A 322 6.89 25.88 -41.17
C PRO A 322 5.47 26.45 -41.26
N PHE A 323 4.48 25.58 -41.10
CA PHE A 323 3.09 25.97 -41.16
C PHE A 323 2.45 25.97 -39.78
N ARG A 324 1.47 26.85 -39.56
CA ARG A 324 0.90 27.12 -38.23
C ARG A 324 -0.31 26.26 -37.96
N LEU A 325 -0.31 25.61 -36.80
CA LEU A 325 -1.43 24.89 -36.23
C LEU A 325 -2.13 25.77 -35.19
N LYS A 326 -3.45 25.66 -35.11
CA LYS A 326 -4.27 26.42 -34.17
C LYS A 326 -5.27 25.52 -33.44
N VAL A 327 -5.35 25.69 -32.12
CA VAL A 327 -6.37 25.07 -31.27
C VAL A 327 -6.94 26.13 -30.33
N GLY A 328 -8.17 26.59 -30.61
CA GLY A 328 -8.75 27.73 -29.90
C GLY A 328 -7.89 29.00 -30.08
N LYS A 329 -7.28 29.50 -29.00
CA LYS A 329 -6.33 30.63 -29.02
C LYS A 329 -4.85 30.22 -29.05
N ALA A 330 -4.53 28.95 -28.82
CA ALA A 330 -3.15 28.48 -28.86
C ALA A 330 -2.71 28.23 -30.30
N THR A 331 -1.47 28.56 -30.59
CA THR A 331 -0.83 28.35 -31.89
C THR A 331 0.52 27.70 -31.69
N SER A 332 0.86 26.77 -32.58
CA SER A 332 2.20 26.18 -32.67
C SER A 332 2.54 26.00 -34.16
N SER A 333 3.76 25.63 -34.50
CA SER A 333 4.20 25.44 -35.88
C SER A 333 4.86 24.08 -36.05
N ILE A 334 4.64 23.48 -37.22
CA ILE A 334 5.29 22.23 -37.62
C ILE A 334 6.03 22.46 -38.94
N GLU A 335 7.24 21.92 -39.04
CA GLU A 335 7.98 21.81 -40.28
C GLU A 335 7.44 20.63 -41.12
N PRO A 336 6.97 20.86 -42.37
CA PRO A 336 6.41 19.82 -43.22
C PRO A 336 7.32 18.59 -43.37
N GLN A 337 8.60 18.79 -43.65
CA GLN A 337 9.58 17.74 -43.89
C GLN A 337 9.83 16.90 -42.62
N ALA A 338 9.96 17.55 -41.47
CA ALA A 338 10.12 16.88 -40.18
C ALA A 338 8.88 16.06 -39.80
N ALA A 339 7.70 16.52 -40.23
CA ALA A 339 6.42 15.80 -40.08
C ALA A 339 6.19 14.73 -41.16
N GLY A 340 7.14 14.52 -42.07
CA GLY A 340 7.01 13.55 -43.14
C GLY A 340 5.94 13.91 -44.17
N LEU A 341 5.58 15.19 -44.25
CA LEU A 341 4.69 15.74 -45.26
C LEU A 341 5.54 16.18 -46.45
N SER A 342 5.19 15.69 -47.63
CA SER A 342 5.80 16.10 -48.89
C SER A 342 4.77 16.06 -50.00
N MET A 343 5.06 16.72 -51.11
CA MET A 343 4.17 16.69 -52.25
C MET A 343 4.44 15.45 -53.12
N ASN A 344 3.37 14.74 -53.48
CA ASN A 344 3.41 13.67 -54.47
C ASN A 344 3.02 14.26 -55.84
N TRP A 345 4.01 14.79 -56.55
CA TRP A 345 3.79 15.43 -57.84
C TRP A 345 3.32 14.45 -58.90
N ASP A 346 3.83 13.21 -58.89
CA ASP A 346 3.40 12.15 -59.82
C ASP A 346 1.91 11.84 -59.64
N ALA A 347 1.47 11.53 -58.41
CA ALA A 347 0.06 11.27 -58.13
C ALA A 347 -0.84 12.50 -58.37
N THR A 348 -0.29 13.70 -58.23
CA THR A 348 -1.01 14.96 -58.53
C THR A 348 -1.23 15.12 -60.04
N LEU A 349 -0.21 14.84 -60.84
CA LEU A 349 -0.27 14.91 -62.30
C LEU A 349 -1.06 13.74 -62.91
N ASP A 350 -0.99 12.54 -62.33
CA ASP A 350 -1.83 11.40 -62.71
C ASP A 350 -3.32 11.71 -62.52
N LYS A 351 -3.66 12.45 -61.46
CA LYS A 351 -5.03 12.91 -61.19
C LYS A 351 -5.49 14.02 -62.14
N ALA A 352 -4.56 14.80 -62.69
CA ALA A 352 -4.87 15.71 -63.80
C ALA A 352 -5.28 14.93 -65.06
N GLY A 353 -4.74 13.71 -65.24
CA GLY A 353 -5.09 12.78 -66.30
C GLY A 353 -4.42 13.12 -67.63
N SER A 354 -4.90 12.51 -68.72
CA SER A 354 -4.43 12.78 -70.08
C SER A 354 -5.37 13.70 -70.84
N GLN A 355 -4.86 14.33 -71.89
CA GLN A 355 -5.65 15.20 -72.77
C GLN A 355 -6.94 14.50 -73.26
N PRO A 356 -8.11 15.15 -73.14
CA PRO A 356 -9.39 14.53 -73.51
C PRO A 356 -9.45 14.25 -75.01
N LEU A 357 -10.07 13.13 -75.40
CA LEU A 357 -10.28 12.78 -76.81
C LEU A 357 -11.41 13.59 -77.47
N ASN A 358 -12.32 14.20 -76.70
CA ASN A 358 -13.45 14.95 -77.22
C ASN A 358 -13.00 16.30 -77.85
N PRO A 359 -13.28 16.55 -79.15
CA PRO A 359 -12.79 17.75 -79.87
C PRO A 359 -13.34 19.06 -79.29
N ILE A 360 -14.56 19.08 -78.73
CA ILE A 360 -15.13 20.29 -78.13
C ILE A 360 -14.39 20.63 -76.83
N THR A 361 -14.16 19.64 -75.96
CA THR A 361 -13.44 19.83 -74.69
C THR A 361 -12.01 20.32 -74.90
N ARG A 362 -11.35 19.83 -75.97
CA ARG A 362 -10.01 20.30 -76.35
C ARG A 362 -10.01 21.76 -76.80
N LEU A 363 -10.99 22.17 -77.60
CA LEU A 363 -11.12 23.57 -78.02
C LEU A 363 -11.45 24.50 -76.83
N THR A 364 -12.34 24.09 -75.93
CA THR A 364 -12.71 24.89 -74.76
C THR A 364 -11.60 24.96 -73.72
N SER A 365 -10.73 23.94 -73.62
CA SER A 365 -9.60 23.90 -72.67
C SER A 365 -8.57 25.02 -72.85
N PHE A 366 -8.58 25.72 -74.00
CA PHE A 366 -7.77 26.93 -74.21
C PHE A 366 -8.28 28.15 -73.44
N PHE A 367 -9.54 28.13 -72.99
CA PHE A 367 -10.21 29.26 -72.36
C PHE A 367 -10.80 28.93 -70.99
N THR A 368 -10.65 27.68 -70.51
CA THR A 368 -11.15 27.23 -69.20
C THR A 368 -9.99 26.76 -68.34
N THR A 369 -9.97 27.18 -67.08
CA THR A 369 -9.04 26.65 -66.08
C THR A 369 -9.69 25.54 -65.26
N ARG A 370 -8.90 24.52 -64.91
CA ARG A 370 -9.29 23.43 -64.04
C ARG A 370 -8.24 23.28 -62.94
N GLU A 371 -8.65 23.52 -61.70
CA GLU A 371 -7.78 23.30 -60.56
C GLU A 371 -7.77 21.83 -60.15
N VAL A 372 -6.57 21.27 -59.99
CA VAL A 372 -6.35 19.91 -59.49
C VAL A 372 -5.74 20.03 -58.09
N PRO A 373 -6.39 19.46 -57.05
CA PRO A 373 -5.90 19.56 -55.68
C PRO A 373 -4.60 18.76 -55.53
N PRO A 374 -3.54 19.36 -54.95
CA PRO A 374 -2.28 18.67 -54.71
C PRO A 374 -2.48 17.39 -53.89
N GLN A 375 -1.76 16.33 -54.23
CA GLN A 375 -1.72 15.09 -53.47
C GLN A 375 -0.45 15.07 -52.62
N SER A 376 -0.59 14.82 -51.32
CA SER A 376 0.56 14.73 -50.41
C SER A 376 0.98 13.28 -50.19
N ASN A 377 2.29 13.05 -50.14
CA ASN A 377 2.85 11.86 -49.52
C ASN A 377 3.00 12.12 -48.02
N VAL A 378 2.56 11.17 -47.19
CA VAL A 378 2.57 11.31 -45.74
C VAL A 378 3.18 10.09 -45.07
N ASP A 379 4.24 10.32 -44.31
CA ASP A 379 4.71 9.39 -43.29
C ASP A 379 3.90 9.63 -42.00
N ARG A 380 2.91 8.75 -41.77
CA ARG A 380 1.97 8.90 -40.64
C ARG A 380 2.66 8.77 -39.29
N GLU A 381 3.77 8.05 -39.19
CA GLU A 381 4.49 7.88 -37.93
C GLU A 381 5.27 9.15 -37.58
N LYS A 382 5.96 9.76 -38.56
CA LYS A 382 6.62 11.06 -38.38
C LYS A 382 5.63 12.18 -38.09
N LEU A 383 4.51 12.23 -38.80
CA LEU A 383 3.47 13.21 -38.55
C LEU A 383 2.90 13.08 -37.12
N ARG A 384 2.64 11.85 -36.67
CA ARG A 384 2.17 11.58 -35.31
C ARG A 384 3.21 12.00 -34.27
N ALA A 385 4.49 11.75 -34.50
CA ALA A 385 5.57 12.13 -33.59
C ALA A 385 5.67 13.66 -33.47
N GLN A 386 5.66 14.38 -34.60
CA GLN A 386 5.67 15.85 -34.61
C GLN A 386 4.42 16.44 -33.96
N LEU A 387 3.22 15.92 -34.29
CA LEU A 387 1.99 16.34 -33.64
C LEU A 387 2.01 16.09 -32.14
N LYS A 388 2.63 14.99 -31.66
CA LYS A 388 2.78 14.72 -30.22
C LYS A 388 3.72 15.71 -29.54
N GLN A 389 4.74 16.20 -30.23
CA GLN A 389 5.67 17.21 -29.71
C GLN A 389 4.96 18.56 -29.53
N VAL A 390 4.28 19.06 -30.58
CA VAL A 390 3.54 20.34 -30.49
C VAL A 390 2.25 20.23 -29.70
N ARG A 391 1.74 19.02 -29.45
CA ARG A 391 0.59 18.80 -28.57
C ARG A 391 0.84 19.41 -27.21
N ASN A 392 2.06 19.41 -26.68
CA ASN A 392 2.34 20.00 -25.37
C ASN A 392 2.07 21.51 -25.33
N ASP A 393 2.21 22.21 -26.46
CA ASP A 393 1.91 23.64 -26.59
C ASP A 393 0.42 23.91 -26.86
N LEU A 394 -0.27 22.93 -27.47
CA LEU A 394 -1.65 23.05 -27.93
C LEU A 394 -2.67 22.45 -26.94
N HIS A 395 -2.24 21.49 -26.12
CA HIS A 395 -2.99 20.88 -25.04
C HIS A 395 -2.95 21.75 -23.79
N ARG A 396 -3.99 21.66 -22.98
CA ARG A 396 -4.04 22.28 -21.67
C ARG A 396 -4.79 21.34 -20.75
N GLU A 397 -4.18 20.94 -19.65
CA GLU A 397 -4.87 20.13 -18.64
C GLU A 397 -5.95 20.96 -17.94
N PRO A 398 -7.13 20.36 -17.64
CA PRO A 398 -8.14 21.01 -16.84
C PRO A 398 -7.60 21.22 -15.41
N VAL A 399 -7.82 22.40 -14.85
CA VAL A 399 -7.48 22.70 -13.45
C VAL A 399 -8.73 23.15 -12.74
N GLU A 400 -9.11 22.44 -11.69
CA GLU A 400 -10.23 22.82 -10.83
C GLU A 400 -9.93 24.13 -10.09
N GLY A 401 -10.94 24.99 -10.02
CA GLY A 401 -10.93 26.14 -9.15
C GLY A 401 -10.93 25.71 -7.69
N THR A 402 -10.24 26.48 -6.86
CA THR A 402 -10.15 26.25 -5.41
C THR A 402 -9.77 27.55 -4.70
N ILE A 403 -9.57 27.48 -3.38
CA ILE A 403 -9.07 28.60 -2.57
C ILE A 403 -7.81 28.12 -1.86
N ARG A 404 -6.72 28.86 -2.04
CA ARG A 404 -5.45 28.64 -1.34
C ARG A 404 -5.31 29.71 -0.26
N PHE A 405 -4.56 29.42 0.80
CA PHE A 405 -4.20 30.41 1.80
C PHE A 405 -2.72 30.78 1.71
N GLU A 406 -2.43 32.08 1.82
CA GLU A 406 -1.10 32.65 2.07
C GLU A 406 -1.07 33.18 3.51
N GLY A 407 -0.60 32.35 4.44
CA GLY A 407 -0.79 32.61 5.87
C GLY A 407 -2.28 32.58 6.22
N ALA A 408 -2.86 33.73 6.58
CA ALA A 408 -4.29 33.90 6.82
C ALA A 408 -5.04 34.51 5.64
N GLU A 409 -4.37 34.89 4.54
CA GLU A 409 -5.02 35.53 3.40
C GLU A 409 -5.56 34.49 2.41
N PRO A 410 -6.89 34.46 2.15
CA PRO A 410 -7.45 33.55 1.16
C PRO A 410 -7.28 34.12 -0.26
N VAL A 411 -6.60 33.34 -1.11
CA VAL A 411 -6.31 33.64 -2.51
C VAL A 411 -7.12 32.69 -3.41
N PRO A 412 -8.02 33.22 -4.26
CA PRO A 412 -8.78 32.38 -5.19
C PRO A 412 -7.88 31.83 -6.29
N VAL A 413 -8.08 30.57 -6.63
CA VAL A 413 -7.52 29.92 -7.81
C VAL A 413 -8.69 29.61 -8.73
N PHE A 414 -8.76 30.30 -9.87
CA PHE A 414 -9.91 30.14 -10.77
C PHE A 414 -9.76 28.90 -11.67
N PRO A 415 -10.89 28.24 -11.99
CA PRO A 415 -10.87 27.07 -12.84
C PRO A 415 -10.37 27.38 -14.24
N VAL A 416 -9.76 26.37 -14.84
CA VAL A 416 -9.26 26.41 -16.20
C VAL A 416 -9.83 25.22 -16.95
N THR A 417 -10.66 25.48 -17.96
CA THR A 417 -11.16 24.43 -18.85
C THR A 417 -10.01 23.77 -19.60
N GLY A 418 -9.98 22.45 -19.57
CA GLY A 418 -9.02 21.62 -20.27
C GLY A 418 -9.31 21.58 -21.77
N ARG A 419 -8.27 21.27 -22.54
CA ARG A 419 -8.36 21.17 -23.99
C ARG A 419 -7.48 20.06 -24.51
N ASN A 420 -8.08 19.06 -25.12
CA ASN A 420 -7.37 17.90 -25.65
C ASN A 420 -7.51 17.80 -27.17
N VAL A 421 -6.39 17.75 -27.88
CA VAL A 421 -6.36 17.66 -29.35
C VAL A 421 -6.79 16.26 -29.76
N ASP A 422 -7.77 16.15 -30.64
CA ASP A 422 -8.15 14.85 -31.21
C ASP A 422 -7.06 14.44 -32.20
N MET A 423 -6.06 13.69 -31.73
CA MET A 423 -4.88 13.32 -32.52
C MET A 423 -5.26 12.60 -33.81
N LYS A 424 -6.30 11.76 -33.78
CA LYS A 424 -6.73 10.99 -34.95
C LYS A 424 -7.28 11.91 -36.03
N ARG A 425 -8.24 12.77 -35.66
CA ARG A 425 -8.83 13.72 -36.61
C ARG A 425 -7.85 14.84 -36.99
N ALA A 426 -6.96 15.23 -36.10
CA ALA A 426 -5.94 16.25 -36.34
C ALA A 426 -4.98 15.82 -37.44
N MET A 427 -4.52 14.56 -37.47
CA MET A 427 -3.69 14.05 -38.56
C MET A 427 -4.39 14.19 -39.92
N ASP A 428 -5.66 13.79 -40.01
CA ASP A 428 -6.43 13.88 -41.27
C ASP A 428 -6.61 15.33 -41.74
N VAL A 429 -6.89 16.25 -40.80
CA VAL A 429 -7.01 17.69 -41.07
C VAL A 429 -5.67 18.28 -41.53
N VAL A 430 -4.56 17.89 -40.89
CA VAL A 430 -3.24 18.37 -41.28
C VAL A 430 -2.88 17.90 -42.69
N VAL A 431 -3.06 16.61 -43.01
CA VAL A 431 -2.76 16.08 -44.36
C VAL A 431 -3.59 16.77 -45.44
N ARG A 432 -4.84 17.15 -45.12
CA ARG A 432 -5.73 17.83 -46.07
C ARG A 432 -5.39 19.31 -46.26
N ASP A 433 -5.11 20.02 -45.17
CA ASP A 433 -5.14 21.50 -45.17
C ASP A 433 -3.76 22.16 -45.03
N TRP A 434 -2.67 21.39 -44.83
CA TRP A 434 -1.33 21.96 -44.67
C TRP A 434 -0.88 22.81 -45.86
N VAL A 435 -1.37 22.49 -47.07
CA VAL A 435 -1.13 23.24 -48.29
C VAL A 435 -2.24 24.28 -48.48
N GLY A 436 -1.96 25.54 -48.14
CA GLY A 436 -2.80 26.70 -48.45
C GLY A 436 -3.58 27.30 -47.27
N SER A 437 -4.30 26.52 -46.47
CA SER A 437 -5.20 27.05 -45.42
C SER A 437 -4.49 27.28 -44.08
N GLN A 438 -3.76 28.40 -43.99
CA GLN A 438 -3.01 28.78 -42.79
C GLN A 438 -3.76 29.81 -41.92
N PRO A 439 -3.86 29.63 -40.58
CA PRO A 439 -3.41 28.48 -39.81
C PRO A 439 -4.38 27.29 -39.88
N VAL A 440 -3.84 26.07 -39.87
CA VAL A 440 -4.61 24.82 -39.85
C VAL A 440 -5.28 24.66 -38.48
N SER A 441 -6.61 24.68 -38.45
CA SER A 441 -7.38 24.58 -37.20
C SER A 441 -7.63 23.12 -36.84
N LEU A 442 -7.03 22.64 -35.75
CA LEU A 442 -7.17 21.24 -35.35
C LEU A 442 -8.44 21.02 -34.52
N PRO A 443 -9.14 19.88 -34.73
CA PRO A 443 -10.24 19.47 -33.89
C PRO A 443 -9.74 19.15 -32.48
N TYR A 444 -10.51 19.58 -31.48
CA TYR A 444 -10.21 19.34 -30.08
C TYR A 444 -11.49 19.07 -29.30
N THR A 445 -11.34 18.40 -28.18
CA THR A 445 -12.37 18.20 -27.17
C THR A 445 -12.10 19.13 -25.99
N LYS A 446 -13.16 19.71 -25.44
CA LYS A 446 -13.09 20.45 -24.18
C LYS A 446 -13.27 19.47 -23.05
N GLU A 447 -12.46 19.62 -22.01
CA GLU A 447 -12.62 18.90 -20.76
C GLU A 447 -13.11 19.92 -19.75
N ASP A 448 -14.40 19.83 -19.43
CA ASP A 448 -15.04 20.73 -18.49
C ASP A 448 -14.58 20.43 -17.06
N VAL A 449 -14.47 21.49 -16.28
CA VAL A 449 -14.17 21.44 -14.84
C VAL A 449 -15.47 21.45 -14.05
N ARG A 450 -15.44 20.89 -12.83
CA ARG A 450 -16.60 20.85 -11.93
C ARG A 450 -16.91 22.21 -11.33
N THR A 451 -15.90 23.06 -11.18
CA THR A 451 -16.01 24.40 -10.58
C THR A 451 -16.12 25.51 -11.62
N ASP A 452 -16.78 26.61 -11.24
CA ASP A 452 -16.82 27.84 -12.01
C ASP A 452 -16.28 29.05 -11.21
N GLU A 453 -15.96 30.14 -11.91
CA GLU A 453 -15.42 31.35 -11.29
C GLU A 453 -16.38 31.96 -10.25
N ALA A 454 -17.69 31.89 -10.50
CA ALA A 454 -18.69 32.43 -9.58
C ALA A 454 -18.77 31.58 -8.29
N GLY A 455 -18.62 30.27 -8.39
CA GLY A 455 -18.56 29.32 -7.28
C GLY A 455 -17.34 29.56 -6.40
N VAL A 456 -16.16 29.76 -7.00
CA VAL A 456 -14.94 30.13 -6.25
C VAL A 456 -15.12 31.46 -5.54
N ARG A 457 -15.69 32.48 -6.21
CA ARG A 457 -15.96 33.79 -5.58
C ARG A 457 -16.97 33.67 -4.44
N ARG A 458 -18.04 32.88 -4.59
CA ARG A 458 -19.02 32.63 -3.52
C ARG A 458 -18.37 31.98 -2.30
N ALA A 459 -17.53 30.96 -2.50
CA ALA A 459 -16.82 30.30 -1.40
C ALA A 459 -15.78 31.23 -0.75
N LEU A 460 -15.11 32.09 -1.54
CA LEU A 460 -14.14 33.06 -1.03
C LEU A 460 -14.81 34.07 -0.08
N GLU A 461 -15.91 34.68 -0.52
CA GLU A 461 -16.60 35.73 0.24
C GLU A 461 -17.47 35.16 1.37
N GLY A 462 -18.13 34.03 1.15
CA GLY A 462 -19.09 33.44 2.09
C GLY A 462 -18.48 32.52 3.14
N VAL A 463 -17.26 32.00 2.91
CA VAL A 463 -16.63 31.02 3.81
C VAL A 463 -15.19 31.40 4.12
N ALA A 464 -14.33 31.51 3.11
CA ALA A 464 -12.89 31.62 3.35
C ALA A 464 -12.49 32.90 4.09
N ARG A 465 -13.01 34.06 3.66
CA ARG A 465 -12.76 35.36 4.33
C ARG A 465 -13.38 35.44 5.73
N PRO A 466 -14.66 35.07 5.93
CA PRO A 466 -15.23 35.00 7.28
C PRO A 466 -14.45 34.07 8.23
N ALA A 467 -14.07 32.87 7.78
CA ALA A 467 -13.43 31.86 8.61
C ALA A 467 -12.10 32.31 9.24
N VAL A 468 -11.36 33.17 8.54
CA VAL A 468 -10.04 33.67 8.97
C VAL A 468 -10.09 35.11 9.47
N SER A 469 -11.28 35.67 9.68
CA SER A 469 -11.43 37.08 10.10
C SER A 469 -11.22 37.30 11.60
N GLY A 470 -11.17 36.25 12.40
CA GLY A 470 -10.97 36.32 13.84
C GLY A 470 -10.43 35.02 14.44
N THR A 471 -10.07 35.09 15.72
CA THR A 471 -9.57 33.94 16.47
C THR A 471 -10.74 33.06 16.91
N VAL A 472 -10.57 31.75 16.84
CA VAL A 472 -11.50 30.78 17.44
C VAL A 472 -10.95 30.34 18.80
N THR A 473 -11.71 30.57 19.86
CA THR A 473 -11.38 30.15 21.22
C THR A 473 -12.09 28.84 21.56
N VAL A 474 -11.33 27.84 22.01
CA VAL A 474 -11.83 26.57 22.54
C VAL A 474 -11.71 26.58 24.06
N ASN A 475 -12.85 26.60 24.76
CA ASN A 475 -12.89 26.57 26.22
C ASN A 475 -12.89 25.13 26.72
N GLY A 476 -11.98 24.76 27.61
CA GLY A 476 -11.97 23.46 28.28
C GLY A 476 -11.67 23.62 29.76
N ASP A 477 -12.63 23.30 30.63
CA ASP A 477 -12.47 23.30 32.10
C ASP A 477 -11.76 24.54 32.67
N GLY A 478 -12.12 25.73 32.20
CA GLY A 478 -11.53 27.00 32.65
C GLY A 478 -10.19 27.36 32.00
N VAL A 479 -9.64 26.51 31.14
CA VAL A 479 -8.50 26.79 30.25
C VAL A 479 -9.03 27.19 28.88
N GLN A 480 -8.40 28.18 28.26
CA GLN A 480 -8.74 28.62 26.90
C GLN A 480 -7.58 28.29 25.97
N ALA A 481 -7.90 27.66 24.84
CA ALA A 481 -6.97 27.46 23.74
C ALA A 481 -7.42 28.30 22.54
N SER A 482 -6.47 28.88 21.83
CA SER A 482 -6.74 29.69 20.65
C SER A 482 -6.33 28.97 19.37
N LEU A 483 -7.14 29.16 18.33
CA LEU A 483 -6.85 28.83 16.95
C LEU A 483 -6.81 30.16 16.19
N ALA A 484 -5.61 30.62 15.83
CA ALA A 484 -5.44 31.89 15.16
C ALA A 484 -5.94 31.80 13.70
N PRO A 485 -6.20 32.94 13.03
CA PRO A 485 -6.59 32.96 11.62
C PRO A 485 -5.74 32.09 10.69
N ALA A 486 -4.41 32.11 10.87
CA ALA A 486 -3.49 31.29 10.08
C ALA A 486 -3.64 29.78 10.37
N ASP A 487 -3.99 29.40 11.61
CA ASP A 487 -4.24 28.01 11.97
C ASP A 487 -5.59 27.51 11.41
N VAL A 488 -6.61 28.39 11.41
CA VAL A 488 -7.90 28.11 10.74
C VAL A 488 -7.69 27.92 9.25
N ALA A 489 -6.94 28.83 8.61
CA ALA A 489 -6.56 28.75 7.20
C ALA A 489 -5.83 27.43 6.88
N ALA A 490 -4.87 27.03 7.73
CA ALA A 490 -4.15 25.77 7.57
C ALA A 490 -5.03 24.52 7.73
N ALA A 491 -6.11 24.61 8.50
CA ALA A 491 -7.06 23.52 8.71
C ALA A 491 -8.23 23.50 7.72
N LEU A 492 -8.53 24.60 7.02
CA LEU A 492 -9.67 24.67 6.10
C LEU A 492 -9.37 23.96 4.77
N ARG A 493 -10.32 23.17 4.27
CA ARG A 493 -10.22 22.45 2.98
C ARG A 493 -11.40 22.80 2.10
N PHE A 494 -11.14 22.93 0.80
CA PHE A 494 -12.14 23.22 -0.23
C PHE A 494 -12.10 22.14 -1.31
N GLU A 495 -13.26 21.62 -1.67
CA GLU A 495 -13.42 20.55 -2.65
C GLU A 495 -14.47 20.93 -3.70
N PRO A 496 -14.23 20.67 -5.00
CA PRO A 496 -15.22 20.86 -6.06
C PRO A 496 -16.52 20.09 -5.81
N ASN A 497 -17.67 20.77 -5.92
CA ASN A 497 -18.99 20.16 -5.87
C ASN A 497 -19.67 20.15 -7.24
N ASP A 498 -20.78 19.41 -7.36
CA ASP A 498 -21.47 19.21 -8.65
C ASP A 498 -22.28 20.43 -9.14
N SER A 499 -22.33 21.51 -8.34
CA SER A 499 -23.11 22.72 -8.63
C SER A 499 -22.24 23.87 -9.15
N GLY A 500 -21.01 23.62 -9.60
CA GLY A 500 -20.08 24.69 -9.98
C GLY A 500 -19.33 25.34 -8.82
N GLY A 501 -19.56 24.89 -7.58
CA GLY A 501 -19.07 25.51 -6.35
C GLY A 501 -18.00 24.71 -5.60
N LEU A 502 -17.66 25.19 -4.42
CA LEU A 502 -16.75 24.52 -3.49
C LEU A 502 -17.50 24.16 -2.21
N ASP A 503 -17.48 22.88 -1.87
CA ASP A 503 -17.78 22.42 -0.52
C ASP A 503 -16.54 22.63 0.35
N TRP A 504 -16.74 22.74 1.66
CA TRP A 504 -15.64 22.95 2.58
C TRP A 504 -15.80 22.14 3.85
N HIS A 505 -14.67 21.82 4.47
CA HIS A 505 -14.64 21.20 5.78
C HIS A 505 -13.40 21.62 6.55
N LEU A 506 -13.46 21.48 7.87
CA LEU A 506 -12.32 21.68 8.75
C LEU A 506 -11.57 20.35 8.93
N ASP A 507 -10.29 20.34 8.62
CA ASP A 507 -9.39 19.22 8.92
C ASP A 507 -9.13 19.15 10.43
N VAL A 508 -9.90 18.30 11.10
CA VAL A 508 -9.83 18.10 12.56
C VAL A 508 -8.43 17.72 13.04
N PRO A 509 -7.65 16.84 12.38
CA PRO A 509 -6.27 16.55 12.77
C PRO A 509 -5.36 17.80 12.80
N THR A 510 -5.46 18.68 11.81
CA THR A 510 -4.66 19.93 11.77
C THR A 510 -5.06 20.89 12.88
N ALA A 511 -6.36 21.16 13.06
CA ALA A 511 -6.85 22.01 14.16
C ALA A 511 -6.48 21.45 15.54
N ARG A 512 -6.58 20.12 15.72
CA ARG A 512 -6.21 19.42 16.95
C ARG A 512 -4.73 19.61 17.30
N LYS A 513 -3.81 19.63 16.33
CA LYS A 513 -2.37 19.80 16.59
C LYS A 513 -2.05 21.13 17.29
N VAL A 514 -2.83 22.17 17.01
CA VAL A 514 -2.67 23.51 17.61
C VAL A 514 -3.36 23.59 18.97
N VAL A 515 -4.59 23.08 19.08
CA VAL A 515 -5.42 23.22 20.29
C VAL A 515 -5.04 22.23 21.40
N LYS A 516 -4.69 20.98 21.06
CA LYS A 516 -4.41 19.92 22.06
C LYS A 516 -3.29 20.28 23.05
N PRO A 517 -2.13 20.83 22.63
CA PRO A 517 -1.06 21.19 23.57
C PRO A 517 -1.49 22.25 24.59
N GLN A 518 -2.32 23.20 24.18
CA GLN A 518 -2.83 24.28 25.02
C GLN A 518 -3.83 23.77 26.08
N LEU A 519 -4.65 22.77 25.72
CA LEU A 519 -5.61 22.14 26.64
C LEU A 519 -5.02 20.94 27.41
N LYS A 520 -3.70 20.71 27.38
CA LYS A 520 -3.07 19.52 27.98
C LYS A 520 -3.41 19.35 29.46
N SER A 521 -3.49 20.44 30.23
CA SER A 521 -3.83 20.42 31.67
C SER A 521 -5.26 19.96 31.96
N THR A 522 -6.14 19.97 30.97
CA THR A 522 -7.54 19.51 31.08
C THR A 522 -7.71 18.02 30.74
N LEU A 523 -6.65 17.39 30.23
CA LEU A 523 -6.63 15.98 29.87
C LEU A 523 -6.13 15.15 31.05
N LYS A 524 -6.65 13.94 31.21
CA LYS A 524 -6.15 12.96 32.18
C LYS A 524 -5.64 11.75 31.41
N GLU A 525 -4.38 11.38 31.58
CA GLU A 525 -3.87 10.11 31.06
C GLU A 525 -4.49 8.97 31.86
N GLY A 526 -5.01 7.96 31.16
CA GLY A 526 -5.48 6.73 31.79
C GLY A 526 -4.30 5.86 32.22
N LYS A 527 -4.53 4.99 33.19
CA LYS A 527 -3.57 3.95 33.59
C LYS A 527 -4.23 2.59 33.45
N SER A 528 -3.57 1.67 32.74
CA SER A 528 -4.00 0.28 32.68
C SER A 528 -3.90 -0.39 34.05
N ALA A 529 -4.83 -1.30 34.33
CA ALA A 529 -4.71 -2.18 35.48
C ALA A 529 -3.43 -2.99 35.35
N SER A 530 -2.77 -3.22 36.48
CA SER A 530 -1.51 -3.96 36.55
C SER A 530 -1.64 -5.13 37.54
N PHE A 531 -0.65 -6.02 37.56
CA PHE A 531 -0.57 -7.08 38.57
C PHE A 531 0.65 -6.83 39.45
N VAL A 532 0.40 -6.57 40.73
CA VAL A 532 1.43 -6.44 41.77
C VAL A 532 1.47 -7.69 42.63
N PHE A 533 2.58 -7.93 43.32
CA PHE A 533 2.70 -9.05 44.24
C PHE A 533 2.66 -8.57 45.69
N GLU A 534 1.58 -8.88 46.38
CA GLU A 534 1.40 -8.61 47.80
C GLU A 534 1.34 -9.95 48.54
N ASP A 535 2.11 -10.10 49.61
CA ASP A 535 2.22 -11.36 50.38
C ASP A 535 2.50 -12.62 49.52
N GLY A 536 3.26 -12.44 48.44
CA GLY A 536 3.62 -13.52 47.51
C GLY A 536 2.48 -13.99 46.61
N LYS A 537 1.38 -13.23 46.49
CA LYS A 537 0.25 -13.50 45.59
C LYS A 537 0.01 -12.36 44.61
N PRO A 538 -0.46 -12.65 43.39
CA PRO A 538 -0.82 -11.62 42.42
C PRO A 538 -2.11 -10.90 42.85
N THR A 539 -2.02 -9.58 42.98
CA THR A 539 -3.14 -8.67 43.26
C THR A 539 -3.29 -7.70 42.09
N VAL A 540 -4.53 -7.39 41.70
CA VAL A 540 -4.81 -6.42 40.65
C VAL A 540 -4.69 -5.01 41.22
N GLU A 541 -3.76 -4.23 40.69
CA GLU A 541 -3.74 -2.78 40.85
C GLU A 541 -4.80 -2.17 39.92
N PRO A 542 -5.77 -1.40 40.43
CA PRO A 542 -6.88 -0.89 39.62
C PRO A 542 -6.43 0.03 38.48
N SER A 543 -7.12 -0.07 37.34
CA SER A 543 -6.98 0.88 36.23
C SER A 543 -7.56 2.25 36.60
N GLU A 544 -6.94 3.32 36.10
CA GLU A 544 -7.51 4.67 36.11
C GLU A 544 -8.06 5.01 34.74
N THR A 545 -9.33 5.44 34.69
CA THR A 545 -9.94 5.93 33.44
C THR A 545 -9.29 7.24 33.03
N GLY A 546 -8.85 7.31 31.77
CA GLY A 546 -8.34 8.53 31.18
C GLY A 546 -9.47 9.46 30.75
N ARG A 547 -9.14 10.72 30.49
CA ARG A 547 -10.06 11.73 29.98
C ARG A 547 -9.44 12.41 28.77
N GLY A 548 -10.17 12.39 27.66
CA GLY A 548 -9.79 13.03 26.41
C GLY A 548 -10.85 13.99 25.91
N ILE A 549 -10.51 14.74 24.86
CA ILE A 549 -11.45 15.57 24.11
C ILE A 549 -11.94 14.81 22.88
N ASP A 550 -13.25 14.83 22.65
CA ASP A 550 -13.90 14.40 21.41
C ASP A 550 -13.79 15.51 20.36
N TRP A 551 -12.65 15.57 19.69
CA TRP A 551 -12.33 16.62 18.72
C TRP A 551 -13.37 16.79 17.61
N LYS A 552 -14.03 15.69 17.19
CA LYS A 552 -15.06 15.76 16.16
C LYS A 552 -16.28 16.53 16.67
N LYS A 553 -16.75 16.22 17.89
CA LYS A 553 -17.87 16.92 18.51
C LYS A 553 -17.51 18.34 18.92
N THR A 554 -16.30 18.56 19.43
CA THR A 554 -15.80 19.89 19.82
C THR A 554 -15.81 20.86 18.64
N PHE A 555 -15.34 20.43 17.46
CA PHE A 555 -15.25 21.31 16.28
C PHE A 555 -16.52 21.32 15.41
N GLU A 556 -17.51 20.48 15.69
CA GLU A 556 -18.76 20.42 14.92
C GLU A 556 -19.48 21.78 14.79
N PRO A 557 -19.59 22.62 15.84
CA PRO A 557 -20.21 23.93 15.74
C PRO A 557 -19.47 24.93 14.84
N LEU A 558 -18.18 24.67 14.53
CA LEU A 558 -17.39 25.54 13.67
C LEU A 558 -17.90 25.56 12.22
N ARG A 559 -18.66 24.54 11.79
CA ARG A 559 -19.28 24.52 10.47
C ARG A 559 -20.21 25.70 10.22
N GLU A 560 -20.95 26.13 11.23
CA GLU A 560 -21.85 27.29 11.09
C GLU A 560 -21.13 28.60 11.45
N LYS A 561 -20.29 28.54 12.48
CA LYS A 561 -19.58 29.70 13.03
C LYS A 561 -18.56 30.31 12.07
N LEU A 562 -17.74 29.48 11.41
CA LEU A 562 -16.71 29.95 10.47
C LEU A 562 -17.26 30.61 9.20
N THR A 563 -18.57 30.55 8.94
CA THR A 563 -19.20 31.30 7.84
C THR A 563 -19.55 32.74 8.22
N LYS A 564 -19.34 33.13 9.48
CA LYS A 564 -19.62 34.47 10.02
C LYS A 564 -18.30 35.15 10.35
N SER A 565 -18.21 36.46 10.10
CA SER A 565 -16.99 37.22 10.41
C SER A 565 -16.88 37.53 11.90
N GLY A 566 -15.66 37.55 12.41
CA GLY A 566 -15.33 37.89 13.80
C GLY A 566 -14.66 36.75 14.56
N SER A 567 -14.44 36.98 15.86
CA SER A 567 -13.94 35.94 16.76
C SER A 567 -15.09 35.05 17.22
N ASP A 568 -14.81 33.75 17.35
CA ASP A 568 -15.79 32.76 17.77
C ASP A 568 -15.32 32.01 19.01
N SER A 569 -16.27 31.43 19.75
CA SER A 569 -15.98 30.56 20.88
C SER A 569 -16.81 29.29 20.83
N ILE A 570 -16.17 28.17 21.20
CA ILE A 570 -16.74 26.82 21.30
C ILE A 570 -16.22 26.14 22.57
N ASP A 571 -16.97 25.16 23.08
CA ASP A 571 -16.60 24.40 24.27
C ASP A 571 -16.06 23.01 23.91
N ALA A 572 -15.01 22.60 24.61
CA ALA A 572 -14.41 21.29 24.47
C ALA A 572 -15.36 20.20 25.01
N VAL A 573 -15.71 19.25 24.15
CA VAL A 573 -16.52 18.08 24.53
C VAL A 573 -15.57 17.00 25.02
N TYR A 574 -15.71 16.58 26.28
CA TYR A 574 -14.87 15.54 26.87
C TYR A 574 -15.50 14.15 26.73
N LYS A 575 -14.64 13.13 26.73
CA LYS A 575 -15.01 11.72 26.79
C LYS A 575 -14.01 10.94 27.63
N ASP A 576 -14.51 9.88 28.24
CA ASP A 576 -13.67 8.92 28.93
C ASP A 576 -12.88 8.10 27.92
N ILE A 577 -11.60 7.89 28.23
CA ILE A 577 -10.71 6.99 27.51
C ILE A 577 -10.55 5.76 28.40
N PRO A 578 -11.20 4.62 28.06
CA PRO A 578 -11.04 3.40 28.84
C PRO A 578 -9.58 2.96 28.79
N ALA A 579 -9.10 2.39 29.89
CA ALA A 579 -7.77 1.84 29.95
C ALA A 579 -7.65 0.60 29.04
N GLU A 580 -6.45 0.32 28.52
CA GLU A 580 -6.22 -0.83 27.62
C GLU A 580 -6.51 -2.16 28.31
N LEU A 581 -6.21 -2.23 29.61
CA LEU A 581 -6.68 -3.27 30.51
C LEU A 581 -7.44 -2.61 31.66
N THR A 582 -8.75 -2.80 31.70
CA THR A 582 -9.58 -2.32 32.81
C THR A 582 -9.44 -3.22 34.05
N THR A 583 -9.71 -2.67 35.24
CA THR A 583 -9.75 -3.44 36.50
C THR A 583 -10.62 -4.69 36.39
N GLU A 584 -11.80 -4.58 35.77
CA GLU A 584 -12.74 -5.70 35.63
C GLU A 584 -12.21 -6.76 34.67
N GLN A 585 -11.57 -6.36 33.57
CA GLN A 585 -10.89 -7.31 32.68
C GLN A 585 -9.72 -8.00 33.39
N ALA A 586 -8.90 -7.27 34.14
CA ALA A 586 -7.77 -7.84 34.89
C ALA A 586 -8.25 -8.87 35.93
N LYS A 587 -9.32 -8.58 36.68
CA LYS A 587 -9.95 -9.54 37.60
C LYS A 587 -10.48 -10.77 36.88
N LYS A 588 -11.11 -10.58 35.71
CA LYS A 588 -11.67 -11.67 34.89
C LYS A 588 -10.61 -12.62 34.35
N LEU A 589 -9.35 -12.21 34.25
CA LEU A 589 -8.25 -13.10 33.88
C LEU A 589 -7.99 -14.19 34.92
N GLY A 590 -8.49 -14.08 36.15
CA GLY A 590 -8.46 -15.18 37.12
C GLY A 590 -7.05 -15.64 37.50
N ILE A 591 -6.08 -14.73 37.56
CA ILE A 591 -4.71 -15.03 38.00
C ILE A 591 -4.70 -15.07 39.54
N LYS A 592 -4.56 -16.26 40.13
CA LYS A 592 -4.78 -16.50 41.58
C LYS A 592 -3.65 -17.26 42.26
N GLU A 593 -3.01 -18.18 41.53
CA GLU A 593 -2.06 -19.13 42.10
C GLU A 593 -0.94 -19.47 41.11
N LYS A 594 0.11 -20.11 41.64
CA LYS A 594 1.23 -20.62 40.85
C LYS A 594 0.81 -21.89 40.11
N VAL A 595 0.86 -21.84 38.78
CA VAL A 595 0.52 -22.95 37.89
C VAL A 595 1.74 -23.85 37.68
N SER A 596 2.90 -23.26 37.38
CA SER A 596 4.16 -23.98 37.19
C SER A 596 5.36 -23.12 37.56
N THR A 597 6.49 -23.77 37.79
CA THR A 597 7.79 -23.11 37.90
C THR A 597 8.86 -24.03 37.34
N PHE A 598 9.89 -23.45 36.75
CA PHE A 598 11.07 -24.18 36.31
C PHE A 598 12.32 -23.33 36.50
N THR A 599 13.43 -23.97 36.87
CA THR A 599 14.69 -23.32 37.17
C THR A 599 15.82 -24.01 36.42
N THR A 600 16.73 -23.24 35.84
CA THR A 600 18.00 -23.73 35.32
C THR A 600 19.15 -22.95 35.95
N GLY A 601 20.33 -23.56 36.05
CA GLY A 601 21.54 -22.91 36.54
C GLY A 601 22.78 -23.30 35.75
N GLY A 602 23.95 -22.90 36.22
CA GLY A 602 25.23 -23.28 35.61
C GLY A 602 25.54 -22.59 34.28
N PHE A 603 25.31 -21.28 34.20
CA PHE A 603 25.76 -20.41 33.10
C PHE A 603 27.04 -19.65 33.47
N SER A 604 27.82 -19.21 32.47
CA SER A 604 28.97 -18.34 32.69
C SER A 604 28.52 -16.94 33.13
N LYS A 605 29.44 -16.16 33.70
CA LYS A 605 29.18 -14.78 34.13
C LYS A 605 28.59 -13.92 33.00
N ASP A 606 29.17 -14.01 31.80
CA ASP A 606 28.75 -13.19 30.66
C ASP A 606 27.39 -13.62 30.12
N SER A 607 27.13 -14.93 30.03
CA SER A 607 25.79 -15.44 29.71
C SER A 607 24.78 -15.02 30.76
N GLY A 608 25.18 -14.97 32.04
CA GLY A 608 24.36 -14.50 33.15
C GLY A 608 23.88 -13.06 32.98
N VAL A 609 24.70 -12.16 32.42
CA VAL A 609 24.30 -10.77 32.11
C VAL A 609 23.17 -10.76 31.09
N ASN A 610 23.32 -11.50 29.98
CA ASN A 610 22.29 -11.58 28.94
C ASN A 610 21.01 -12.26 29.46
N ILE A 611 21.14 -13.31 30.28
CA ILE A 611 20.02 -14.02 30.90
C ILE A 611 19.27 -13.11 31.89
N LYS A 612 19.99 -12.27 32.64
CA LYS A 612 19.38 -11.27 33.53
C LYS A 612 18.54 -10.27 32.73
N GLN A 613 19.09 -9.74 31.64
CA GLN A 613 18.42 -8.75 30.79
C GLN A 613 17.10 -9.30 30.23
N VAL A 614 17.15 -10.48 29.60
CA VAL A 614 15.92 -11.12 29.07
C VAL A 614 14.93 -11.49 30.17
N ALA A 615 15.41 -11.90 31.36
CA ALA A 615 14.53 -12.20 32.48
C ALA A 615 13.79 -10.95 32.96
N GLN A 616 14.45 -9.79 33.01
CA GLN A 616 13.84 -8.51 33.37
C GLN A 616 12.82 -8.05 32.33
N GLU A 617 13.11 -8.24 31.03
CA GLU A 617 12.18 -7.90 29.95
C GLU A 617 10.90 -8.76 29.96
N VAL A 618 11.01 -10.03 30.36
CA VAL A 618 9.89 -10.99 30.40
C VAL A 618 9.14 -10.95 31.75
N ASP A 619 9.71 -10.37 32.81
CA ASP A 619 9.06 -10.28 34.11
C ASP A 619 7.80 -9.41 34.03
N GLY A 620 6.66 -9.96 34.44
CA GLY A 620 5.36 -9.29 34.37
C GLY A 620 4.63 -9.45 33.03
N ALA A 621 5.18 -10.21 32.07
CA ALA A 621 4.48 -10.48 30.81
C ALA A 621 3.14 -11.19 31.05
N LEU A 622 2.08 -10.66 30.45
CA LEU A 622 0.72 -11.16 30.56
C LEU A 622 0.29 -11.83 29.26
N VAL A 623 -0.13 -13.10 29.33
CA VAL A 623 -0.62 -13.89 28.19
C VAL A 623 -2.09 -14.22 28.43
N LYS A 624 -2.99 -13.57 27.70
CA LYS A 624 -4.44 -13.73 27.86
C LYS A 624 -4.90 -15.13 27.39
N PRO A 625 -6.07 -15.63 27.83
CA PRO A 625 -6.66 -16.84 27.28
C PRO A 625 -6.71 -16.81 25.75
N GLY A 626 -6.21 -17.86 25.11
CA GLY A 626 -6.13 -17.97 23.65
C GLY A 626 -4.99 -17.20 22.97
N GLU A 627 -4.20 -16.41 23.70
CA GLU A 627 -3.06 -15.66 23.16
C GLU A 627 -1.82 -16.53 23.01
N THR A 628 -0.99 -16.25 21.99
CA THR A 628 0.32 -16.87 21.78
C THR A 628 1.41 -15.91 22.22
N PHE A 629 2.21 -16.32 23.20
CA PHE A 629 3.44 -15.62 23.57
C PHE A 629 4.58 -15.97 22.61
N SER A 630 5.45 -15.01 22.32
CA SER A 630 6.65 -15.16 21.51
C SER A 630 7.82 -14.50 22.24
N LEU A 631 8.87 -15.26 22.57
CA LEU A 631 10.02 -14.72 23.30
C LEU A 631 10.73 -13.63 22.48
N ASN A 632 10.99 -13.87 21.21
CA ASN A 632 11.61 -12.88 20.33
C ASN A 632 10.71 -11.67 20.08
N GLY A 633 9.40 -11.89 19.88
CA GLY A 633 8.43 -10.81 19.69
C GLY A 633 8.29 -9.94 20.93
N HIS A 634 8.42 -10.51 22.12
CA HIS A 634 8.32 -9.79 23.39
C HIS A 634 9.58 -8.97 23.71
N THR A 635 10.76 -9.54 23.52
CA THR A 635 12.04 -8.86 23.86
C THR A 635 12.52 -7.90 22.77
N GLY A 636 12.08 -8.10 21.52
CA GLY A 636 12.59 -7.37 20.37
C GLY A 636 14.06 -7.69 20.05
N ILE A 637 14.73 -6.71 19.43
CA ILE A 637 16.11 -6.80 18.93
C ILE A 637 17.10 -6.84 20.09
N ARG A 638 18.10 -7.73 20.01
CA ARG A 638 19.11 -7.92 21.05
C ARG A 638 20.48 -7.46 20.59
N GLN A 639 20.84 -6.22 20.93
CA GLN A 639 22.15 -5.64 20.66
C GLN A 639 22.73 -4.98 21.92
N LYS A 640 23.95 -4.44 21.79
CA LYS A 640 24.64 -3.74 22.89
C LYS A 640 23.85 -2.55 23.41
N GLU A 641 23.11 -1.88 22.53
CA GLU A 641 22.25 -0.74 22.85
C GLU A 641 21.09 -1.12 23.79
N GLN A 642 20.63 -2.37 23.75
CA GLN A 642 19.62 -2.92 24.66
C GLN A 642 20.25 -3.57 25.91
N GLY A 643 21.57 -3.45 26.11
CA GLY A 643 22.27 -3.96 27.29
C GLY A 643 22.78 -5.39 27.17
N TYR A 644 22.69 -6.01 25.99
CA TYR A 644 23.25 -7.35 25.75
C TYR A 644 24.76 -7.29 25.48
N ILE A 645 25.50 -8.29 25.95
CA ILE A 645 26.94 -8.43 25.73
C ILE A 645 27.26 -9.65 24.87
N ALA A 646 28.47 -9.68 24.31
CA ALA A 646 28.99 -10.87 23.65
C ALA A 646 29.12 -12.01 24.67
N SER A 647 28.63 -13.19 24.31
CA SER A 647 28.79 -14.40 25.10
C SER A 647 28.75 -15.63 24.21
N GLY A 648 29.12 -16.77 24.77
CA GLY A 648 29.22 -18.04 24.06
C GLY A 648 27.92 -18.42 23.34
N ILE A 649 28.06 -18.74 22.06
CA ILE A 649 27.07 -19.38 21.21
C ILE A 649 27.65 -20.67 20.62
N ILE A 650 26.80 -21.35 19.85
CA ILE A 650 27.16 -22.56 19.13
C ILE A 650 26.94 -22.24 17.66
N LYS A 651 28.02 -22.20 16.87
CA LYS A 651 27.97 -21.94 15.43
C LYS A 651 28.62 -23.11 14.70
N ASN A 652 27.88 -23.71 13.76
CA ASN A 652 28.34 -24.86 12.97
C ASN A 652 28.88 -26.03 13.83
N GLY A 653 28.29 -26.27 15.01
CA GLY A 653 28.71 -27.35 15.92
C GLY A 653 29.97 -27.04 16.74
N ARG A 654 30.49 -25.82 16.69
CA ARG A 654 31.65 -25.35 17.47
C ARG A 654 31.25 -24.18 18.41
N PRO A 655 31.96 -23.99 19.54
CA PRO A 655 31.84 -22.78 20.33
C PRO A 655 32.25 -21.55 19.51
N ASP A 656 31.49 -20.47 19.62
CA ASP A 656 31.76 -19.13 19.04
C ASP A 656 31.17 -18.08 19.98
N GLU A 657 31.26 -16.79 19.69
CA GLU A 657 30.65 -15.71 20.47
C GLU A 657 29.73 -14.83 19.62
N ALA A 658 28.63 -14.39 20.23
CA ALA A 658 27.75 -13.37 19.64
C ALA A 658 27.10 -12.53 20.73
N VAL A 659 26.69 -11.31 20.35
CA VAL A 659 25.88 -10.46 21.23
C VAL A 659 24.57 -11.15 21.54
N GLY A 660 24.22 -11.23 22.82
CA GLY A 660 23.06 -12.00 23.28
C GLY A 660 23.29 -13.52 23.36
N GLY A 661 24.54 -13.98 23.30
CA GLY A 661 24.87 -15.37 23.55
C GLY A 661 24.42 -15.86 24.95
N GLY A 662 24.15 -17.15 25.08
CA GLY A 662 23.68 -17.76 26.34
C GLY A 662 22.17 -17.71 26.63
N ILE A 663 21.39 -16.90 25.88
CA ILE A 663 19.94 -16.71 26.13
C ILE A 663 19.12 -17.99 25.92
N SER A 664 19.59 -18.97 25.13
CA SER A 664 18.93 -20.27 24.98
C SER A 664 18.69 -20.99 26.32
N GLN A 665 19.44 -20.64 27.37
CA GLN A 665 19.14 -21.12 28.72
C GLN A 665 17.85 -20.52 29.30
N PHE A 666 17.64 -19.21 29.15
CA PHE A 666 16.37 -18.59 29.52
C PHE A 666 15.23 -19.17 28.67
N ALA A 667 15.43 -19.31 27.36
CA ALA A 667 14.45 -19.89 26.44
C ALA A 667 14.06 -21.32 26.86
N THR A 668 15.02 -22.16 27.25
CA THR A 668 14.77 -23.50 27.78
C THR A 668 14.01 -23.46 29.11
N THR A 669 14.33 -22.50 29.98
CA THR A 669 13.65 -22.31 31.27
C THR A 669 12.18 -21.93 31.07
N LEU A 670 11.93 -20.96 30.20
CA LEU A 670 10.60 -20.51 29.79
C LEU A 670 9.80 -21.63 29.12
N TYR A 671 10.41 -22.35 28.18
CA TYR A 671 9.79 -23.49 27.51
C TYR A 671 9.33 -24.54 28.52
N ASN A 672 10.19 -24.95 29.47
CA ASN A 672 9.83 -25.94 30.47
C ASN A 672 8.76 -25.43 31.46
N ALA A 673 8.78 -24.15 31.85
CA ALA A 673 7.71 -23.56 32.64
C ALA A 673 6.36 -23.61 31.89
N SER A 674 6.34 -23.24 30.60
CA SER A 674 5.14 -23.32 29.76
C SER A 674 4.65 -24.76 29.55
N TYR A 675 5.58 -25.70 29.35
CA TYR A 675 5.32 -27.12 29.24
C TYR A 675 4.68 -27.66 30.53
N LEU A 676 5.19 -27.31 31.70
CA LEU A 676 4.63 -27.75 32.97
C LEU A 676 3.30 -27.06 33.29
N ALA A 677 3.05 -25.87 32.75
CA ALA A 677 1.80 -25.13 32.94
C ALA A 677 0.62 -25.67 32.11
N GLY A 678 0.85 -26.64 31.21
CA GLY A 678 -0.22 -27.15 30.34
C GLY A 678 -0.41 -26.40 29.03
N MET A 679 0.39 -25.34 28.78
CA MET A 679 0.34 -24.52 27.57
C MET A 679 0.55 -25.35 26.29
N LYS A 680 -0.02 -24.89 25.18
CA LYS A 680 0.22 -25.52 23.87
C LYS A 680 1.54 -25.00 23.30
N ASP A 681 2.45 -25.90 23.01
CA ASP A 681 3.67 -25.60 22.28
C ASP A 681 3.32 -25.22 20.83
N VAL A 682 3.80 -24.05 20.38
CA VAL A 682 3.54 -23.51 19.04
C VAL A 682 4.81 -23.53 18.21
N GLU A 683 5.94 -23.16 18.81
CA GLU A 683 7.25 -23.17 18.18
C GLU A 683 8.32 -23.38 19.26
N HIS A 684 9.13 -24.42 19.10
CA HIS A 684 10.43 -24.50 19.75
C HIS A 684 11.34 -25.37 18.89
N LYS A 685 12.64 -25.25 19.12
CA LYS A 685 13.64 -26.11 18.49
C LYS A 685 14.70 -26.50 19.52
N ALA A 686 14.96 -27.79 19.68
CA ALA A 686 16.02 -28.27 20.54
C ALA A 686 17.41 -27.89 19.98
N HIS A 687 18.45 -27.86 20.84
CA HIS A 687 19.83 -27.76 20.36
C HIS A 687 20.20 -28.99 19.53
N SER A 688 21.16 -28.86 18.62
CA SER A 688 21.63 -29.99 17.80
C SER A 688 22.31 -31.07 18.64
N TYR A 689 23.00 -30.72 19.72
CA TYR A 689 23.59 -31.67 20.66
C TYR A 689 23.05 -31.50 22.07
N TYR A 690 23.12 -32.57 22.86
CA TYR A 690 22.59 -32.58 24.22
C TYR A 690 23.44 -31.76 25.19
N ILE A 691 22.78 -30.85 25.91
CA ILE A 691 23.39 -30.05 26.98
C ILE A 691 22.90 -30.59 28.32
N SER A 692 23.82 -31.17 29.12
CA SER A 692 23.51 -31.95 30.32
C SER A 692 22.77 -31.21 31.44
N ARG A 693 22.79 -29.87 31.45
CA ARG A 693 22.03 -29.06 32.41
C ARG A 693 20.54 -28.95 32.10
N TYR A 694 20.09 -29.43 30.93
CA TYR A 694 18.69 -29.45 30.53
C TYR A 694 18.10 -30.85 30.60
N PRO A 695 16.79 -31.01 30.86
CA PRO A 695 16.16 -32.32 30.76
C PRO A 695 16.21 -32.85 29.33
N MET A 696 16.61 -34.10 29.15
CA MET A 696 16.63 -34.77 27.83
C MET A 696 15.27 -34.67 27.12
N GLY A 697 15.30 -34.18 25.88
CA GLY A 697 14.12 -33.97 25.04
C GLY A 697 13.25 -32.77 25.42
N ARG A 698 13.69 -31.92 26.37
CA ARG A 698 12.97 -30.70 26.78
C ARG A 698 13.91 -29.50 26.89
N GLU A 699 14.35 -29.04 25.74
CA GLU A 699 15.19 -27.86 25.63
C GLU A 699 14.76 -27.00 24.45
N ALA A 700 15.14 -25.73 24.49
CA ALA A 700 14.81 -24.78 23.44
C ALA A 700 16.00 -23.88 23.14
N THR A 701 16.20 -23.66 21.85
CA THR A 701 17.09 -22.66 21.27
C THR A 701 16.30 -21.41 20.96
N VAL A 702 16.99 -20.27 20.97
CA VAL A 702 16.44 -19.01 20.47
C VAL A 702 17.52 -18.30 19.67
N PHE A 703 17.15 -17.76 18.52
CA PHE A 703 18.08 -17.03 17.66
C PHE A 703 17.35 -15.95 16.86
N GLN A 704 17.94 -14.76 16.83
CA GLN A 704 17.57 -13.66 15.95
C GLN A 704 18.79 -13.23 15.15
N ARG A 705 18.57 -12.71 13.95
CA ARG A 705 19.61 -12.03 13.18
C ARG A 705 19.94 -10.66 13.79
N PRO A 706 21.10 -10.06 13.46
CA PRO A 706 21.46 -8.73 13.94
C PRO A 706 20.46 -7.61 13.60
N ASP A 707 19.70 -7.78 12.51
CA ASP A 707 18.63 -6.85 12.09
C ASP A 707 17.32 -7.02 12.88
N GLY A 708 17.28 -7.94 13.86
CA GLY A 708 16.09 -8.24 14.65
C GLY A 708 15.20 -9.33 14.07
N THR A 709 15.52 -9.89 12.91
CA THR A 709 14.70 -10.94 12.29
C THR A 709 14.73 -12.21 13.14
N SER A 710 13.57 -12.64 13.64
CA SER A 710 13.42 -13.91 14.36
C SER A 710 13.64 -15.11 13.43
N VAL A 711 14.58 -15.99 13.81
CA VAL A 711 14.90 -17.21 13.03
C VAL A 711 14.48 -18.46 13.79
N ILE A 712 14.73 -18.50 15.09
CA ILE A 712 14.29 -19.57 15.98
C ILE A 712 13.70 -18.91 17.23
N ASP A 713 12.46 -19.23 17.55
CA ASP A 713 11.75 -18.65 18.68
C ASP A 713 11.21 -19.72 19.65
N VAL A 714 10.83 -19.27 20.85
CA VAL A 714 10.00 -20.04 21.78
C VAL A 714 8.63 -19.39 21.80
N LYS A 715 7.64 -20.08 21.21
CA LYS A 715 6.25 -19.67 21.19
C LYS A 715 5.36 -20.71 21.84
N PHE A 716 4.46 -20.24 22.69
CA PHE A 716 3.43 -21.09 23.29
C PHE A 716 2.11 -20.35 23.34
N LYS A 717 1.02 -21.09 23.18
CA LYS A 717 -0.34 -20.58 23.27
C LYS A 717 -0.92 -20.88 24.65
N ASN A 718 -1.48 -19.85 25.29
CA ASN A 718 -2.30 -20.02 26.47
C ASN A 718 -3.64 -20.67 26.07
N VAL A 719 -3.77 -21.96 26.41
CA VAL A 719 -4.98 -22.76 26.16
C VAL A 719 -5.81 -22.94 27.44
N SER A 720 -5.49 -22.19 28.50
CA SER A 720 -6.29 -22.17 29.72
C SER A 720 -7.35 -21.07 29.67
N ASP A 721 -8.37 -21.21 30.52
CA ASP A 721 -9.45 -20.22 30.64
C ASP A 721 -9.02 -18.98 31.44
N SER A 722 -7.88 -19.05 32.13
CA SER A 722 -7.26 -17.95 32.87
C SER A 722 -6.13 -17.28 32.10
N GLY A 723 -5.87 -16.00 32.38
CA GLY A 723 -4.62 -15.36 31.97
C GLY A 723 -3.42 -16.01 32.65
N ILE A 724 -2.26 -15.90 32.00
CA ILE A 724 -0.97 -16.34 32.56
C ILE A 724 -0.09 -15.10 32.74
N LEU A 725 0.30 -14.84 33.98
CA LEU A 725 1.31 -13.84 34.34
C LEU A 725 2.65 -14.54 34.53
N ILE A 726 3.65 -14.14 33.75
CA ILE A 726 5.00 -14.69 33.81
C ILE A 726 5.81 -13.89 34.81
N LYS A 727 6.35 -14.57 35.82
CA LYS A 727 7.32 -13.99 36.76
C LYS A 727 8.66 -14.64 36.60
N THR A 728 9.71 -13.84 36.58
CA THR A 728 11.08 -14.33 36.52
C THR A 728 11.81 -14.01 37.82
N ALA A 729 12.78 -14.84 38.16
CA ALA A 729 13.72 -14.57 39.23
C ALA A 729 15.12 -14.98 38.76
N TRP A 730 16.08 -14.08 38.89
CA TRP A 730 17.46 -14.30 38.45
C TRP A 730 18.42 -14.12 39.61
N THR A 731 19.40 -15.01 39.69
CA THR A 731 20.61 -14.88 40.51
C THR A 731 21.83 -15.08 39.63
N PRO A 732 23.06 -14.74 40.09
CA PRO A 732 24.27 -15.01 39.32
C PRO A 732 24.50 -16.48 38.95
N GLU A 733 23.77 -17.42 39.55
CA GLU A 733 23.95 -18.86 39.35
C GLU A 733 22.75 -19.55 38.67
N SER A 734 21.57 -18.91 38.69
CA SER A 734 20.33 -19.53 38.25
C SER A 734 19.29 -18.54 37.72
N VAL A 735 18.38 -19.05 36.90
CA VAL A 735 17.20 -18.34 36.46
C VAL A 735 15.96 -19.22 36.62
N SER A 736 14.90 -18.64 37.17
CA SER A 736 13.62 -19.29 37.39
C SER A 736 12.52 -18.56 36.64
N VAL A 737 11.62 -19.31 36.00
CA VAL A 737 10.41 -18.78 35.37
C VAL A 737 9.20 -19.44 36.03
N THR A 738 8.26 -18.63 36.49
CA THR A 738 7.06 -19.05 37.21
C THR A 738 5.83 -18.51 36.49
N PHE A 739 4.88 -19.39 36.19
CA PHE A 739 3.61 -19.02 35.57
C PHE A 739 2.54 -18.93 36.66
N TRP A 740 1.90 -17.77 36.77
CA TRP A 740 0.78 -17.50 37.66
C TRP A 740 -0.53 -17.45 36.86
N GLY A 741 -1.60 -18.04 37.37
CA GLY A 741 -2.88 -18.20 36.68
C GLY A 741 -3.90 -18.90 37.57
N THR A 742 -4.79 -19.70 36.98
CA THR A 742 -5.58 -20.72 37.68
C THR A 742 -5.15 -22.09 37.18
N LYS A 743 -4.92 -23.04 38.08
CA LYS A 743 -4.42 -24.36 37.70
C LYS A 743 -5.50 -25.20 37.01
N GLN A 744 -5.40 -25.35 35.70
CA GLN A 744 -6.33 -26.17 34.89
C GLN A 744 -5.79 -27.56 34.56
N TYR A 745 -4.47 -27.71 34.47
CA TYR A 745 -3.84 -28.96 34.06
C TYR A 745 -2.87 -29.50 35.10
N LYS A 746 -2.87 -30.82 35.28
CA LYS A 746 -1.77 -31.56 35.93
C LYS A 746 -0.90 -32.19 34.85
N VAL A 747 0.35 -31.74 34.76
CA VAL A 747 1.31 -32.22 33.76
C VAL A 747 2.36 -33.13 34.41
N GLN A 748 2.64 -34.25 33.75
CA GLN A 748 3.76 -35.15 34.03
C GLN A 748 4.59 -35.32 32.75
N SER A 749 5.88 -35.64 32.91
CA SER A 749 6.81 -35.88 31.82
C SER A 749 7.49 -37.22 32.02
N LYS A 750 7.55 -38.05 30.97
CA LYS A 750 8.33 -39.29 30.95
C LYS A 750 9.30 -39.26 29.77
N THR A 751 10.59 -39.40 30.05
CA THR A 751 11.63 -39.51 29.01
C THR A 751 12.01 -40.98 28.82
N SER A 752 12.24 -41.41 27.58
CA SER A 752 12.73 -42.75 27.27
C SER A 752 14.20 -42.92 27.59
N ASP A 753 14.69 -44.16 27.55
CA ASP A 753 16.12 -44.43 27.43
C ASP A 753 16.69 -43.84 26.14
N LYS A 754 18.01 -43.67 26.11
CA LYS A 754 18.75 -43.23 24.92
C LYS A 754 18.81 -44.37 23.91
N THR A 755 18.41 -44.09 22.66
CA THR A 755 18.52 -45.01 21.53
C THR A 755 19.42 -44.43 20.45
N ASP A 756 19.77 -45.21 19.43
CA ASP A 756 20.48 -44.75 18.23
C ASP A 756 21.75 -43.92 18.56
N VAL A 757 22.56 -44.45 19.48
CA VAL A 757 23.74 -43.75 19.98
C VAL A 757 24.80 -43.66 18.88
N THR A 758 25.28 -42.45 18.61
CA THR A 758 26.29 -42.17 17.59
C THR A 758 27.57 -41.65 18.23
N GLU A 759 28.72 -42.16 17.79
CA GLU A 759 30.03 -41.75 18.30
C GLU A 759 30.48 -40.40 17.69
N PRO A 760 31.27 -39.60 18.42
CA PRO A 760 31.79 -38.33 17.93
C PRO A 760 32.93 -38.50 16.92
N GLU A 761 32.88 -37.70 15.86
CA GLU A 761 33.96 -37.64 14.87
C GLU A 761 35.16 -36.86 15.40
N LYS A 762 36.37 -37.24 14.95
CA LYS A 762 37.60 -36.53 15.30
C LYS A 762 37.90 -35.50 14.22
N VAL A 763 38.00 -34.23 14.60
CA VAL A 763 38.33 -33.13 13.71
C VAL A 763 39.62 -32.47 14.19
N THR A 764 40.59 -32.33 13.30
CA THR A 764 41.81 -31.54 13.55
C THR A 764 41.65 -30.19 12.87
N VAL A 765 41.67 -29.11 13.65
CA VAL A 765 41.61 -27.75 13.12
C VAL A 765 43.04 -27.28 12.83
N PRO A 766 43.32 -26.78 11.62
CA PRO A 766 44.61 -26.19 11.25
C PRO A 766 45.05 -25.08 12.21
N ALA A 767 46.36 -24.85 12.31
CA ALA A 767 46.95 -23.92 13.29
C ALA A 767 46.77 -22.43 12.92
N ASP A 768 46.25 -22.16 11.72
CA ASP A 768 45.89 -20.86 11.17
C ASP A 768 44.42 -20.49 11.40
N GLU A 769 43.61 -21.41 11.94
CA GLU A 769 42.22 -21.16 12.33
C GLU A 769 42.08 -21.04 13.86
N GLU A 770 41.12 -20.23 14.31
CA GLU A 770 40.73 -20.21 15.73
C GLU A 770 40.18 -21.58 16.14
N CYS A 771 40.83 -22.20 17.13
CA CYS A 771 40.49 -23.53 17.57
C CYS A 771 40.23 -23.60 19.08
N VAL A 772 39.06 -24.14 19.42
CA VAL A 772 38.72 -24.54 20.80
C VAL A 772 38.67 -26.07 20.84
N ALA A 773 39.60 -26.66 21.59
CA ALA A 773 39.66 -28.11 21.76
C ALA A 773 38.41 -28.62 22.49
N THR A 774 37.90 -29.78 22.09
CA THR A 774 36.74 -30.40 22.72
C THR A 774 36.93 -31.91 22.85
N SER A 775 36.46 -32.50 23.95
CA SER A 775 36.54 -33.94 24.22
C SER A 775 35.49 -34.78 23.49
N GLY A 776 34.57 -34.12 22.79
CA GLY A 776 33.42 -34.71 22.09
C GLY A 776 32.37 -35.33 23.00
N LYS A 777 31.17 -35.52 22.47
CA LYS A 777 30.04 -36.15 23.18
C LYS A 777 29.28 -37.04 22.21
N LYS A 778 28.80 -38.19 22.71
CA LYS A 778 27.97 -39.09 21.91
C LYS A 778 26.62 -38.44 21.60
N GLY A 779 26.17 -38.61 20.37
CA GLY A 779 24.81 -38.31 19.94
C GLY A 779 23.88 -39.46 20.31
N PHE A 780 22.58 -39.20 20.35
CA PHE A 780 21.56 -40.20 20.66
C PHE A 780 20.16 -39.65 20.36
N THR A 781 19.18 -40.55 20.26
CA THR A 781 17.76 -40.22 20.17
C THR A 781 17.07 -40.45 21.51
N VAL A 782 16.13 -39.57 21.86
CA VAL A 782 15.21 -39.74 23.00
C VAL A 782 13.79 -39.38 22.60
N HIS A 783 12.83 -39.96 23.32
CA HIS A 783 11.44 -39.52 23.27
C HIS A 783 11.00 -38.94 24.61
N ASN A 784 10.44 -37.74 24.58
CA ASN A 784 9.75 -37.16 25.72
C ASN A 784 8.24 -37.29 25.55
N THR A 785 7.56 -37.89 26.53
CA THR A 785 6.09 -38.00 26.56
C THR A 785 5.54 -37.08 27.62
N ARG A 786 4.79 -36.06 27.19
CA ARG A 786 3.98 -35.19 28.04
C ARG A 786 2.65 -35.85 28.32
N ILE A 787 2.31 -36.00 29.59
CA ILE A 787 1.01 -36.49 30.03
C ILE A 787 0.31 -35.30 30.69
N ARG A 788 -0.77 -34.81 30.08
CA ARG A 788 -1.53 -33.68 30.58
C ARG A 788 -2.92 -34.16 30.96
N LYS A 789 -3.29 -34.01 32.23
CA LYS A 789 -4.64 -34.26 32.73
C LYS A 789 -5.34 -32.94 32.97
N ASP A 790 -6.47 -32.72 32.31
CA ASP A 790 -7.38 -31.64 32.62
C ASP A 790 -8.07 -31.91 33.98
N LEU A 791 -8.05 -30.92 34.87
CA LEU A 791 -8.50 -31.09 36.25
C LEU A 791 -10.03 -31.00 36.40
N GLU A 792 -10.71 -30.40 35.43
CA GLU A 792 -12.17 -30.23 35.45
C GLU A 792 -12.87 -31.41 34.77
N SER A 793 -12.50 -31.70 33.52
CA SER A 793 -13.07 -32.80 32.73
C SER A 793 -12.48 -34.17 33.08
N GLY A 794 -11.27 -34.20 33.64
CA GLY A 794 -10.52 -35.43 33.89
C GLY A 794 -9.86 -36.03 32.64
N GLU A 795 -10.00 -35.41 31.47
CA GLU A 795 -9.41 -35.87 30.21
C GLU A 795 -7.89 -35.95 30.31
N VAL A 796 -7.30 -37.00 29.73
CA VAL A 796 -5.84 -37.22 29.72
C VAL A 796 -5.34 -37.25 28.28
N THR A 797 -4.50 -36.27 27.91
CA THR A 797 -3.78 -36.26 26.63
C THR A 797 -2.34 -36.72 26.83
N LYS A 798 -1.80 -37.44 25.84
CA LYS A 798 -0.40 -37.90 25.82
C LYS A 798 0.26 -37.49 24.51
N ASP A 799 1.22 -36.59 24.61
CA ASP A 799 1.96 -36.06 23.47
C ASP A 799 3.40 -36.56 23.52
N ARG A 800 3.82 -37.37 22.54
CA ARG A 800 5.17 -37.93 22.47
C ARG A 800 5.98 -37.21 21.39
N GLN A 801 7.07 -36.59 21.78
CA GLN A 801 7.99 -35.89 20.90
C GLN A 801 9.32 -36.65 20.80
N LYS A 802 9.86 -36.76 19.58
CA LYS A 802 11.21 -37.29 19.30
C LYS A 802 12.20 -36.14 19.27
N THR A 803 13.35 -36.31 19.90
CA THR A 803 14.50 -35.42 19.78
C THR A 803 15.72 -36.25 19.40
N VAL A 804 16.42 -35.81 18.36
CA VAL A 804 17.68 -36.40 17.92
C VAL A 804 18.78 -35.42 18.28
N TYR A 805 19.78 -35.91 19.02
CA TYR A 805 20.98 -35.18 19.35
C TYR A 805 22.14 -35.71 18.51
N ASP A 806 22.75 -34.83 17.75
CA ASP A 806 23.97 -35.06 17.01
C ASP A 806 25.15 -35.25 17.98
N PRO A 807 26.15 -36.05 17.61
CA PRO A 807 27.37 -36.15 18.38
C PRO A 807 28.18 -34.84 18.28
N GLN A 808 28.75 -34.39 19.39
CA GLN A 808 29.68 -33.25 19.40
C GLN A 808 31.07 -33.77 19.00
N PRO A 809 31.72 -33.21 17.97
CA PRO A 809 33.01 -33.71 17.50
C PRO A 809 34.09 -33.57 18.57
N ILE A 810 35.11 -34.42 18.51
CA ILE A 810 36.36 -34.30 19.26
C ILE A 810 37.27 -33.38 18.47
N VAL A 811 37.44 -32.13 18.92
CA VAL A 811 38.28 -31.14 18.24
C VAL A 811 39.70 -31.17 18.82
N LYS A 812 40.70 -31.39 17.95
CA LYS A 812 42.12 -31.21 18.26
C LYS A 812 42.65 -29.98 17.53
N CYS A 813 43.31 -29.08 18.26
CA CYS A 813 43.97 -27.92 17.68
C CYS A 813 45.37 -28.29 17.22
N ALA A 814 45.68 -28.10 15.94
CA ALA A 814 47.04 -28.26 15.45
C ALA A 814 47.92 -27.14 16.02
N LYS A 815 49.14 -27.48 16.48
CA LYS A 815 50.15 -26.49 16.88
C LYS A 815 50.93 -26.02 15.65
N LYS A 816 51.28 -24.73 15.56
CA LYS A 816 52.19 -24.24 14.52
C LYS A 816 53.56 -24.93 14.70
N LYS A 817 54.10 -25.55 13.64
CA LYS A 817 55.47 -26.08 13.65
C LYS A 817 56.43 -24.89 13.82
N GLY A 818 57.03 -24.73 14.99
CA GLY A 818 58.08 -23.73 15.22
C GLY A 818 58.15 -23.07 16.61
N GLU A 819 57.20 -23.31 17.51
CA GLU A 819 57.30 -22.87 18.91
C GLU A 819 57.47 -24.11 19.80
N GLU A 820 58.73 -24.52 19.99
CA GLU A 820 59.19 -25.40 21.07
C GLU A 820 60.04 -24.58 22.05
#